data_AF-A0A3B8VYI8-F1
#
_entry.id   AF-A0A3B8VYI8-F1
#
_cell.length_a   1.000
_cell.length_b   1.000
_cell.length_c   1.000
_cell.angle_alpha   90.00
_cell.angle_beta   90.00
_cell.angle_gamma   90.00
#
_symmetry.space_group_name_H-M   'P 1'
#
loop_
_entity.id
_entity.type
_entity.pdbx_description
1 polymer ?
#
loop_
_entity_poly.entity_id
_entity_poly.type
_entity_poly.pdbx_seq_one_letter_code
_entity_poly.pdbx_strand_id
1 'polypeptide(L)'
;MRKILLPVNILLLSSTMMFAQLDANRSANTKLVDALAQMPAGTQAVYNQALQDITSTGESGVAQLLKMRNQTAPADRVNLDYALNGLSVYVLGLKDATARKNLQNAYIAAIKNTECKDSKAFFIRQLRMLGTDESVDFLASMLNDEYLSGYAARALVSNKSAKAQQALLSALNTTNSSLKKNIINALGESQTADAEALLIQQVGKVAETDSRALYYALGRCGGEKSLSILANAAKQVGYTMEYSGANDAYITLIGKMAATGNTKLAEKHAKDLMKQSEKANQQGTRAAALDLFLDIQNSGGQQQVLNALNDANREYRNAALMYASAFADDAFFDKVASKLKKAKPETQADIINWLGVNRVASALPDVVPMLESKNPEVRLSAIKTIGLIGGVDAINTLSDLMTSNDPIIVGAAKDALAFSKGDIATPLMASFSKDSEAGKIATLQLLALRKSDAYSKQVLALCGDSNKAVQQAAFTTLKDVVTIEELPALYNMLSSVNSDNTSAVQQAIISAVSTMPESERFNAVMTQMGKVQASAKPRYYTILAATGNPKALDVIVEGFSQGNADAKQQAVNALQTWNGFEAADALYSICTNKGSSDFFNQAFNAYVAKVASAPIANENKLIFLRKGLDVAKTPAQQNETLKQIQKTGTFLGL
;
A
#
# COMPACT_ATOMS: atom_id res chain seq x y z
N MET A 1 -31.98 -55.35 46.04
CA MET A 1 -30.65 -55.80 45.56
C MET A 1 -29.79 -54.56 45.29
N ARG A 2 -28.52 -54.62 45.70
CA ARG A 2 -27.50 -53.55 45.75
C ARG A 2 -27.18 -52.89 44.39
N LYS A 3 -26.74 -51.61 44.41
CA LYS A 3 -25.41 -51.11 43.94
C LYS A 3 -25.33 -49.57 44.05
N ILE A 4 -24.60 -49.06 45.07
CA ILE A 4 -23.31 -48.34 44.99
C ILE A 4 -23.38 -46.96 44.30
N LEU A 5 -23.31 -45.90 45.11
CA LEU A 5 -22.91 -44.53 44.75
C LEU A 5 -21.82 -44.11 45.76
N LEU A 6 -20.61 -43.80 45.29
CA LEU A 6 -19.53 -43.14 46.05
C LEU A 6 -18.95 -42.00 45.17
N PRO A 7 -18.33 -40.96 45.77
CA PRO A 7 -18.36 -39.58 45.31
C PRO A 7 -17.18 -39.21 44.40
N VAL A 8 -17.44 -38.40 43.37
CA VAL A 8 -16.42 -37.85 42.44
C VAL A 8 -16.08 -36.37 42.73
N ASN A 9 -16.76 -35.71 43.67
CA ASN A 9 -16.64 -34.25 43.85
C ASN A 9 -15.60 -33.76 44.88
N ILE A 10 -14.65 -34.58 45.34
CA ILE A 10 -13.57 -34.13 46.25
C ILE A 10 -12.17 -34.20 45.60
N LEU A 11 -12.04 -34.75 44.38
CA LEU A 11 -10.73 -34.89 43.70
C LEU A 11 -10.34 -33.74 42.74
N LEU A 12 -11.23 -32.75 42.51
CA LEU A 12 -10.99 -31.64 41.57
C LEU A 12 -10.70 -30.28 42.23
N LEU A 13 -10.73 -30.21 43.57
CA LEU A 13 -10.34 -29.01 44.33
C LEU A 13 -9.01 -29.19 45.10
N SER A 14 -8.43 -30.38 45.07
CA SER A 14 -7.16 -30.73 45.72
C SER A 14 -5.96 -30.76 44.76
N SER A 15 -6.18 -30.69 43.45
CA SER A 15 -5.11 -30.62 42.44
C SER A 15 -4.60 -29.19 42.20
N THR A 16 -5.38 -28.14 42.48
CA THR A 16 -4.92 -26.74 42.32
C THR A 16 -4.17 -26.21 43.54
N MET A 17 -4.40 -26.75 44.74
CA MET A 17 -3.67 -26.33 45.95
C MET A 17 -2.29 -27.00 46.08
N MET A 18 -2.05 -28.17 45.45
CA MET A 18 -0.74 -28.82 45.53
C MET A 18 0.34 -28.23 44.61
N PHE A 19 -0.02 -27.50 43.55
CA PHE A 19 0.97 -26.78 42.74
C PHE A 19 1.41 -25.46 43.37
N ALA A 20 0.56 -24.79 44.15
CA ALA A 20 0.89 -23.52 44.81
C ALA A 20 1.85 -23.67 46.01
N GLN A 21 1.91 -24.83 46.65
CA GLN A 21 2.79 -25.09 47.80
C GLN A 21 4.20 -25.60 47.42
N LEU A 22 4.46 -25.93 46.15
CA LEU A 22 5.76 -26.44 45.70
C LEU A 22 6.76 -25.34 45.29
N ASP A 23 6.32 -24.11 44.98
CA ASP A 23 7.20 -23.05 44.46
C ASP A 23 8.05 -22.34 45.52
N ALA A 24 7.64 -22.38 46.79
CA ALA A 24 8.31 -21.67 47.88
C ALA A 24 9.61 -22.34 48.37
N ASN A 25 9.78 -23.65 48.15
CA ASN A 25 10.91 -24.44 48.70
C ASN A 25 11.91 -24.95 47.63
N ARG A 26 11.84 -24.48 46.39
CA ARG A 26 12.80 -24.86 45.34
C ARG A 26 14.13 -24.13 45.49
N SER A 27 15.24 -24.85 45.39
CA SER A 27 16.59 -24.27 45.37
C SER A 27 16.77 -23.32 44.17
N ALA A 28 17.59 -22.28 44.33
CA ALA A 28 17.89 -21.33 43.25
C ALA A 28 18.41 -22.02 41.97
N ASN A 29 19.19 -23.09 42.14
CA ASN A 29 19.71 -23.90 41.02
C ASN A 29 18.59 -24.63 40.25
N THR A 30 17.61 -25.18 40.96
CA THR A 30 16.47 -25.88 40.34
C THR A 30 15.63 -24.91 39.51
N LYS A 31 15.31 -23.73 40.06
CA LYS A 31 14.55 -22.70 39.33
C LYS A 31 15.27 -22.25 38.05
N LEU A 32 16.60 -22.12 38.11
CA LEU A 32 17.42 -21.69 36.99
C LEU A 32 17.49 -22.74 35.87
N VAL A 33 17.65 -24.03 36.21
CA VAL A 33 17.65 -25.12 35.23
C VAL A 33 16.29 -25.28 34.57
N ASP A 34 15.20 -25.23 35.35
CA ASP A 34 13.84 -25.31 34.82
C ASP A 34 13.54 -24.14 33.88
N ALA A 35 13.88 -22.92 34.27
CA ALA A 35 13.71 -21.74 33.42
C ALA A 35 14.52 -21.85 32.11
N LEU A 36 15.75 -22.38 32.16
CA LEU A 36 16.56 -22.60 30.97
C LEU A 36 16.02 -23.68 30.03
N ALA A 37 15.40 -24.73 30.58
CA ALA A 37 14.77 -25.78 29.79
C ALA A 37 13.56 -25.25 28.99
N GLN A 38 12.95 -24.15 29.44
CA GLN A 38 11.86 -23.47 28.73
C GLN A 38 12.34 -22.45 27.69
N MET A 39 13.66 -22.26 27.52
CA MET A 39 14.21 -21.30 26.57
C MET A 39 14.74 -22.00 25.30
N PRO A 40 14.46 -21.48 24.09
CA PRO A 40 13.58 -20.34 23.80
C PRO A 40 12.10 -20.68 24.02
N ALA A 41 11.36 -19.75 24.62
CA ALA A 41 9.98 -19.99 25.04
C ALA A 41 8.98 -19.95 23.86
N GLY A 42 8.06 -20.92 23.82
CA GLY A 42 7.03 -21.00 22.77
C GLY A 42 5.89 -19.98 22.91
N THR A 43 5.75 -19.33 24.07
CA THR A 43 4.73 -18.29 24.31
C THR A 43 5.25 -17.18 25.20
N GLN A 44 4.65 -15.99 25.11
CA GLN A 44 5.00 -14.83 25.95
C GLN A 44 4.79 -15.11 27.45
N ALA A 45 3.77 -15.89 27.82
CA ALA A 45 3.50 -16.23 29.22
C ALA A 45 4.62 -17.09 29.81
N VAL A 46 5.04 -18.14 29.09
CA VAL A 46 6.17 -19.00 29.49
C VAL A 46 7.46 -18.20 29.54
N TYR A 47 7.69 -17.32 28.57
CA TYR A 47 8.85 -16.43 28.54
C TYR A 47 8.93 -15.54 29.78
N ASN A 48 7.83 -14.84 30.12
CA ASN A 48 7.78 -13.95 31.27
C ASN A 48 7.95 -14.72 32.59
N GLN A 49 7.34 -15.91 32.71
CA GLN A 49 7.48 -16.75 33.90
C GLN A 49 8.93 -17.21 34.07
N ALA A 50 9.58 -17.72 33.01
CA ALA A 50 10.96 -18.17 33.10
C ALA A 50 11.93 -17.03 33.46
N LEU A 51 11.70 -15.82 32.97
CA LEU A 51 12.50 -14.65 33.36
C LEU A 51 12.21 -14.17 34.78
N GLN A 52 10.97 -14.26 35.24
CA GLN A 52 10.61 -14.01 36.63
C GLN A 52 11.28 -15.01 37.56
N ASP A 53 11.30 -16.28 37.19
CA ASP A 53 11.95 -17.35 37.95
C ASP A 53 13.45 -17.10 38.04
N ILE A 54 14.13 -16.78 36.93
CA ILE A 54 15.55 -16.39 36.92
C ILE A 54 15.77 -15.18 37.83
N THR A 55 14.96 -14.14 37.72
CA THR A 55 15.08 -12.92 38.55
C THR A 55 14.89 -13.24 40.04
N SER A 56 13.98 -14.15 40.39
CA SER A 56 13.71 -14.57 41.77
C SER A 56 14.88 -15.29 42.46
N THR A 57 15.83 -15.82 41.70
CA THR A 57 17.05 -16.45 42.24
C THR A 57 18.06 -15.45 42.81
N GLY A 58 17.85 -14.15 42.58
CA GLY A 58 18.73 -13.08 43.02
C GLY A 58 20.13 -13.14 42.40
N GLU A 59 21.06 -12.40 43.00
CA GLU A 59 22.42 -12.25 42.46
C GLU A 59 23.16 -13.58 42.28
N SER A 60 22.90 -14.54 43.18
CA SER A 60 23.56 -15.86 43.14
C SER A 60 23.20 -16.66 41.89
N GLY A 61 21.93 -16.70 41.49
CA GLY A 61 21.50 -17.42 40.29
C GLY A 61 21.91 -16.68 39.02
N VAL A 62 21.85 -15.34 39.00
CA VAL A 62 22.41 -14.57 37.87
C VAL A 62 23.91 -14.84 37.69
N ALA A 63 24.69 -14.85 38.77
CA ALA A 63 26.12 -15.18 38.73
C ALA A 63 26.36 -16.61 38.21
N GLN A 64 25.52 -17.57 38.62
CA GLN A 64 25.58 -18.93 38.11
C GLN A 64 25.28 -19.00 36.62
N LEU A 65 24.26 -18.29 36.13
CA LEU A 65 23.89 -18.22 34.72
C LEU A 65 25.06 -17.71 33.86
N LEU A 66 25.70 -16.64 34.33
CA LEU A 66 26.87 -16.03 33.68
C LEU A 66 28.07 -16.98 33.67
N LYS A 67 28.29 -17.70 34.77
CA LYS A 67 29.34 -18.72 34.87
C LYS A 67 29.08 -19.88 33.90
N MET A 68 27.86 -20.41 33.87
CA MET A 68 27.45 -21.47 32.93
C MET A 68 27.74 -21.04 31.50
N ARG A 69 27.29 -19.85 31.11
CA ARG A 69 27.55 -19.30 29.76
C ARG A 69 29.04 -19.22 29.43
N ASN A 70 29.89 -18.81 30.36
CA ASN A 70 31.34 -18.74 30.14
C ASN A 70 32.02 -20.11 30.03
N GLN A 71 31.42 -21.16 30.58
CA GLN A 71 31.93 -22.53 30.54
C GLN A 71 31.35 -23.35 29.38
N THR A 72 30.23 -22.91 28.80
CA THR A 72 29.60 -23.55 27.64
C THR A 72 30.22 -23.07 26.33
N ALA A 73 30.50 -24.01 25.42
CA ALA A 73 31.02 -23.70 24.10
C ALA A 73 30.01 -22.82 23.30
N PRO A 74 30.47 -21.96 22.37
CA PRO A 74 29.59 -21.08 21.61
C PRO A 74 28.44 -21.79 20.86
N ALA A 75 28.66 -23.04 20.41
CA ALA A 75 27.64 -23.82 19.71
C ALA A 75 26.47 -24.27 20.61
N ASP A 76 26.70 -24.39 21.92
CA ASP A 76 25.77 -25.04 22.85
C ASP A 76 25.07 -24.06 23.81
N ARG A 77 25.36 -22.75 23.69
CA ARG A 77 24.87 -21.73 24.64
C ARG A 77 23.69 -20.90 24.12
N VAL A 78 23.00 -21.35 23.08
CA VAL A 78 21.86 -20.62 22.47
C VAL A 78 20.79 -20.28 23.53
N ASN A 79 20.42 -21.24 24.37
CA ASN A 79 19.40 -21.05 25.40
C ASN A 79 19.87 -20.07 26.49
N LEU A 80 21.17 -20.10 26.82
CA LEU A 80 21.78 -19.19 27.78
C LEU A 80 21.83 -17.76 27.23
N ASP A 81 22.21 -17.59 25.96
CA ASP A 81 22.23 -16.29 25.28
C ASP A 81 20.81 -15.70 25.17
N TYR A 82 19.82 -16.54 24.85
CA TYR A 82 18.42 -16.16 24.82
C TYR A 82 17.91 -15.74 26.21
N ALA A 83 18.17 -16.53 27.24
CA ALA A 83 17.77 -16.24 28.62
C ALA A 83 18.40 -14.94 29.14
N LEU A 84 19.70 -14.73 28.92
CA LEU A 84 20.40 -13.53 29.40
C LEU A 84 19.99 -12.28 28.63
N ASN A 85 19.77 -12.38 27.32
CA ASN A 85 19.20 -11.26 26.57
C ASN A 85 17.80 -10.91 27.09
N GLY A 86 16.96 -11.91 27.29
CA GLY A 86 15.61 -11.73 27.81
C GLY A 86 15.61 -11.15 29.22
N LEU A 87 16.49 -11.61 30.09
CA LEU A 87 16.65 -11.10 31.45
C LEU A 87 16.97 -9.60 31.45
N SER A 88 17.88 -9.16 30.58
CA SER A 88 18.19 -7.73 30.43
C SER A 88 16.96 -6.91 30.03
N VAL A 89 16.19 -7.37 29.06
CA VAL A 89 14.97 -6.68 28.61
C VAL A 89 13.90 -6.67 29.70
N TYR A 90 13.71 -7.80 30.39
CA TYR A 90 12.74 -7.96 31.46
C TYR A 90 13.05 -7.05 32.65
N VAL A 91 14.29 -7.06 33.14
CA VAL A 91 14.72 -6.20 34.26
C VAL A 91 14.57 -4.72 33.91
N LEU A 92 14.86 -4.33 32.66
CA LEU A 92 14.60 -2.96 32.21
C LEU A 92 13.10 -2.61 32.23
N GLY A 93 12.25 -3.57 31.82
CA GLY A 93 10.79 -3.45 31.84
C GLY A 93 10.19 -3.31 33.24
N LEU A 94 10.82 -3.90 34.27
CA LEU A 94 10.39 -3.75 35.67
C LEU A 94 10.48 -2.31 36.19
N LYS A 95 11.31 -1.46 35.57
CA LYS A 95 11.63 -0.10 36.03
C LYS A 95 12.17 -0.05 37.47
N ASP A 96 12.79 -1.14 37.91
CA ASP A 96 13.45 -1.24 39.21
C ASP A 96 14.94 -0.85 39.07
N ALA A 97 15.32 0.28 39.68
CA ALA A 97 16.69 0.79 39.63
C ALA A 97 17.70 -0.13 40.34
N THR A 98 17.28 -0.80 41.42
CA THR A 98 18.13 -1.72 42.18
C THR A 98 18.37 -2.99 41.38
N ALA A 99 17.31 -3.59 40.83
CA ALA A 99 17.43 -4.78 39.99
C ALA A 99 18.30 -4.51 38.74
N ARG A 100 18.11 -3.36 38.08
CA ARG A 100 18.95 -2.92 36.96
C ARG A 100 20.42 -2.77 37.37
N LYS A 101 20.69 -2.12 38.50
CA LYS A 101 22.06 -1.91 39.02
C LYS A 101 22.74 -3.23 39.38
N ASN A 102 22.03 -4.15 40.03
CA ASN A 102 22.56 -5.46 40.41
C ASN A 102 22.90 -6.28 39.16
N LEU A 103 22.01 -6.32 38.16
CA LEU A 103 22.27 -7.02 36.91
C LEU A 103 23.43 -6.38 36.11
N GLN A 104 23.51 -5.05 36.07
CA GLN A 104 24.65 -4.32 35.50
C GLN A 104 25.97 -4.76 36.15
N ASN A 105 26.03 -4.76 37.49
CA ASN A 105 27.22 -5.13 38.24
C ASN A 105 27.61 -6.60 38.02
N ALA A 106 26.62 -7.49 37.90
CA ALA A 106 26.85 -8.88 37.55
C ALA A 106 27.50 -9.03 36.16
N TYR A 107 27.03 -8.28 35.16
CA TYR A 107 27.67 -8.26 33.83
C TYR A 107 29.09 -7.68 33.86
N ILE A 108 29.34 -6.61 34.61
CA ILE A 108 30.69 -6.05 34.80
C ILE A 108 31.62 -7.09 35.44
N ALA A 109 31.16 -7.78 36.48
CA ALA A 109 31.93 -8.85 37.12
C ALA A 109 32.20 -10.01 36.16
N ALA A 110 31.23 -10.41 35.34
CA ALA A 110 31.40 -11.45 34.34
C ALA A 110 32.41 -11.07 33.24
N ILE A 111 32.47 -9.79 32.84
CA ILE A 111 33.48 -9.28 31.91
C ILE A 111 34.89 -9.36 32.53
N LYS A 112 35.04 -9.00 33.81
CA LYS A 112 36.33 -9.06 34.53
C LYS A 112 36.84 -10.50 34.72
N ASN A 113 35.93 -11.47 34.85
CA ASN A 113 36.25 -12.85 35.20
C ASN A 113 36.35 -13.80 34.00
N THR A 114 36.40 -13.29 32.77
CA THR A 114 36.56 -14.12 31.56
C THR A 114 37.65 -13.56 30.69
N GLU A 115 38.40 -14.42 29.99
CA GLU A 115 39.33 -13.99 28.92
C GLU A 115 38.72 -14.15 27.53
N CYS A 116 37.54 -14.77 27.42
CA CYS A 116 36.86 -14.95 26.14
C CYS A 116 36.33 -13.62 25.62
N LYS A 117 36.95 -13.10 24.56
CA LYS A 117 36.59 -11.82 23.93
C LYS A 117 35.14 -11.76 23.45
N ASP A 118 34.63 -12.86 22.90
CA ASP A 118 33.25 -12.98 22.46
C ASP A 118 32.26 -12.92 23.65
N SER A 119 32.58 -13.55 24.78
CA SER A 119 31.79 -13.39 26.02
C SER A 119 31.82 -11.95 26.54
N LYS A 120 32.99 -11.30 26.55
CA LYS A 120 33.10 -9.87 26.91
C LYS A 120 32.20 -9.02 26.01
N ALA A 121 32.24 -9.21 24.70
CA ALA A 121 31.40 -8.49 23.74
C ALA A 121 29.90 -8.75 23.94
N PHE A 122 29.49 -9.99 24.26
CA PHE A 122 28.10 -10.28 24.62
C PHE A 122 27.65 -9.49 25.85
N PHE A 123 28.44 -9.47 26.92
CA PHE A 123 28.08 -8.75 28.14
C PHE A 123 28.09 -7.22 27.95
N ILE A 124 29.01 -6.68 27.15
CA ILE A 124 28.98 -5.24 26.78
C ILE A 124 27.70 -4.90 26.01
N ARG A 125 27.20 -5.80 25.14
CA ARG A 125 25.89 -5.61 24.49
C ARG A 125 24.73 -5.61 25.48
N GLN A 126 24.82 -6.36 26.59
CA GLN A 126 23.84 -6.26 27.67
C GLN A 126 23.94 -4.91 28.38
N LEU A 127 25.16 -4.44 28.67
CA LEU A 127 25.41 -3.11 29.24
C LEU A 127 24.96 -1.97 28.32
N ARG A 128 24.89 -2.17 27.00
CA ARG A 128 24.28 -1.19 26.09
C ARG A 128 22.81 -0.91 26.42
N MET A 129 22.07 -1.91 26.92
CA MET A 129 20.65 -1.77 27.27
C MET A 129 20.46 -1.28 28.71
N LEU A 130 21.32 -1.76 29.62
CA LEU A 130 21.15 -1.62 31.08
C LEU A 130 22.11 -0.62 31.72
N GLY A 131 23.19 -0.27 31.03
CA GLY A 131 24.27 0.54 31.58
C GLY A 131 23.78 1.90 32.06
N THR A 132 24.27 2.31 33.23
CA THR A 132 24.09 3.61 33.86
C THR A 132 25.45 4.33 33.93
N ASP A 133 25.49 5.57 34.42
CA ASP A 133 26.72 6.36 34.60
C ASP A 133 27.80 5.64 35.41
N GLU A 134 27.41 4.70 36.27
CA GLU A 134 28.32 3.87 37.05
C GLU A 134 29.14 2.90 36.17
N SER A 135 28.62 2.52 35.00
CA SER A 135 29.32 1.64 34.05
C SER A 135 30.25 2.37 33.09
N VAL A 136 30.20 3.71 33.05
CA VAL A 136 30.90 4.52 32.04
C VAL A 136 32.42 4.33 32.11
N ASP A 137 33.02 4.45 33.29
CA ASP A 137 34.49 4.37 33.42
C ASP A 137 35.01 2.97 33.05
N PHE A 138 34.23 1.94 33.40
CA PHE A 138 34.51 0.56 33.03
C PHE A 138 34.38 0.32 31.52
N LEU A 139 33.34 0.87 30.88
CA LEU A 139 33.20 0.81 29.43
C LEU A 139 34.33 1.58 28.73
N ALA A 140 34.71 2.74 29.26
CA ALA A 140 35.77 3.58 28.72
C ALA A 140 37.13 2.87 28.73
N SER A 141 37.44 2.06 29.75
CA SER A 141 38.70 1.31 29.81
C SER A 141 38.86 0.27 28.70
N MET A 142 37.78 -0.10 27.99
CA MET A 142 37.79 -1.05 26.88
C MET A 142 37.88 -0.38 25.50
N LEU A 143 37.92 0.96 25.44
CA LEU A 143 37.95 1.69 24.16
C LEU A 143 39.25 1.54 23.38
N ASN A 144 40.34 1.14 24.04
CA ASN A 144 41.63 0.87 23.39
C ASN A 144 41.88 -0.63 23.11
N ASP A 145 40.90 -1.50 23.36
CA ASP A 145 40.98 -2.92 23.00
C ASP A 145 40.52 -3.13 21.55
N GLU A 146 41.35 -3.79 20.74
CA GLU A 146 41.09 -3.95 19.29
C GLU A 146 39.76 -4.65 18.97
N TYR A 147 39.31 -5.57 19.82
CA TYR A 147 38.08 -6.32 19.62
C TYR A 147 36.88 -5.67 20.31
N LEU A 148 37.08 -5.08 21.50
CA LEU A 148 35.99 -4.57 22.34
C LEU A 148 35.67 -3.08 22.11
N SER A 149 36.59 -2.30 21.52
CA SER A 149 36.44 -0.85 21.32
C SER A 149 35.09 -0.46 20.70
N GLY A 150 34.71 -1.14 19.61
CA GLY A 150 33.44 -0.87 18.94
C GLY A 150 32.19 -1.24 19.76
N TYR A 151 32.28 -2.26 20.61
CA TYR A 151 31.18 -2.64 21.50
C TYR A 151 31.03 -1.64 22.64
N ALA A 152 32.15 -1.26 23.26
CA ALA A 152 32.20 -0.29 24.35
C ALA A 152 31.72 1.09 23.89
N ALA A 153 32.16 1.56 22.73
CA ALA A 153 31.73 2.83 22.16
C ALA A 153 30.19 2.89 21.97
N ARG A 154 29.58 1.84 21.39
CA ARG A 154 28.12 1.75 21.22
C ARG A 154 27.35 1.66 22.54
N ALA A 155 27.93 1.01 23.55
CA ALA A 155 27.36 0.98 24.89
C ALA A 155 27.36 2.38 25.52
N LEU A 156 28.45 3.13 25.38
CA LEU A 156 28.54 4.53 25.85
C LEU A 156 27.57 5.46 25.12
N VAL A 157 27.38 5.32 23.80
CA VAL A 157 26.35 6.07 23.06
C VAL A 157 24.95 5.82 23.64
N SER A 158 24.64 4.55 23.92
CA SER A 158 23.29 4.16 24.37
C SER A 158 23.00 4.58 25.81
N ASN A 159 24.04 4.89 26.59
CA ASN A 159 23.92 5.42 27.95
C ASN A 159 23.30 6.83 27.99
N LYS A 160 23.56 7.67 26.98
CA LYS A 160 23.00 9.02 26.82
C LYS A 160 23.29 10.01 27.96
N SER A 161 24.34 9.80 28.75
CA SER A 161 24.76 10.77 29.80
C SER A 161 25.89 11.68 29.35
N ALA A 162 26.00 12.84 30.01
CA ALA A 162 27.15 13.74 29.87
C ALA A 162 28.46 13.04 30.27
N LYS A 163 28.43 12.13 31.26
CA LYS A 163 29.61 11.35 31.66
C LYS A 163 30.10 10.46 30.53
N ALA A 164 29.19 9.78 29.81
CA ALA A 164 29.54 8.94 28.67
C ALA A 164 30.10 9.76 27.50
N GLN A 165 29.51 10.92 27.22
CA GLN A 165 30.03 11.86 26.20
C GLN A 165 31.45 12.34 26.57
N GLN A 166 31.67 12.73 27.82
CA GLN A 166 32.99 13.14 28.30
C GLN A 166 34.03 12.01 28.20
N ALA A 167 33.64 10.77 28.52
CA ALA A 167 34.51 9.61 28.36
C ALA A 167 34.91 9.38 26.89
N LEU A 168 33.98 9.55 25.94
CA LEU A 168 34.28 9.47 24.51
C LEU A 168 35.21 10.60 24.05
N LEU A 169 35.02 11.84 24.53
CA LEU A 169 35.90 12.97 24.24
C LEU A 169 37.33 12.70 24.71
N SER A 170 37.49 12.25 25.96
CA SER A 170 38.80 11.87 26.53
C SER A 170 39.45 10.70 25.77
N ALA A 171 38.65 9.72 25.35
CA ALA A 171 39.13 8.56 24.60
C ALA A 171 39.66 8.92 23.22
N LEU A 172 39.13 9.94 22.55
CA LEU A 172 39.58 10.34 21.21
C LEU A 172 41.06 10.74 21.18
N ASN A 173 41.59 11.28 22.28
CA ASN A 173 42.99 11.68 22.39
C ASN A 173 43.93 10.54 22.77
N THR A 174 43.43 9.54 23.48
CA THR A 174 44.25 8.49 24.11
C THR A 174 44.17 7.14 23.38
N THR A 175 43.16 6.93 22.55
CA THR A 175 42.95 5.69 21.81
C THR A 175 43.90 5.58 20.61
N ASN A 176 44.39 4.36 20.36
CA ASN A 176 45.21 4.00 19.20
C ASN A 176 44.56 4.43 17.88
N SER A 177 45.37 4.91 16.94
CA SER A 177 44.89 5.51 15.68
C SER A 177 43.93 4.62 14.89
N SER A 178 44.17 3.30 14.84
CA SER A 178 43.31 2.33 14.14
C SER A 178 41.92 2.15 14.75
N LEU A 179 41.74 2.52 16.03
CA LEU A 179 40.50 2.35 16.77
C LEU A 179 39.72 3.65 16.93
N LYS A 180 40.33 4.81 16.65
CA LYS A 180 39.69 6.13 16.76
C LYS A 180 38.38 6.24 15.98
N LYS A 181 38.22 5.53 14.86
CA LYS A 181 36.97 5.48 14.09
C LYS A 181 35.76 5.09 14.92
N ASN A 182 35.92 4.18 15.89
CA ASN A 182 34.83 3.75 16.77
C ASN A 182 34.39 4.90 17.67
N ILE A 183 35.36 5.67 18.18
CA ILE A 183 35.13 6.82 19.07
C ILE A 183 34.49 7.97 18.28
N ILE A 184 35.03 8.26 17.10
CA ILE A 184 34.53 9.29 16.19
C ILE A 184 33.07 9.01 15.82
N ASN A 185 32.76 7.78 15.39
CA ASN A 185 31.38 7.38 15.10
C ASN A 185 30.47 7.54 16.33
N ALA A 186 30.93 7.12 17.51
CA ALA A 186 30.16 7.27 18.75
C ALA A 186 29.91 8.74 19.14
N LEU A 187 30.88 9.63 18.96
CA LEU A 187 30.70 11.07 19.16
C LEU A 187 29.64 11.63 18.21
N GLY A 188 29.67 11.24 16.93
CA GLY A 188 28.67 11.62 15.93
C GLY A 188 27.26 11.08 16.27
N GLU A 189 27.16 9.80 16.65
CA GLU A 189 25.90 9.17 17.04
C GLU A 189 25.26 9.83 18.28
N SER A 190 26.10 10.23 19.25
CA SER A 190 25.69 10.91 20.48
C SER A 190 25.50 12.42 20.34
N GLN A 191 25.78 13.00 19.16
CA GLN A 191 25.70 14.44 18.88
C GLN A 191 26.43 15.30 19.94
N THR A 192 27.62 14.87 20.35
CA THR A 192 28.39 15.55 21.41
C THR A 192 28.93 16.89 20.89
N ALA A 193 28.30 18.01 21.27
CA ALA A 193 28.60 19.36 20.75
C ALA A 193 30.07 19.78 20.98
N ASP A 194 30.63 19.44 22.14
CA ASP A 194 32.01 19.79 22.51
C ASP A 194 33.07 19.01 21.71
N ALA A 195 32.65 18.08 20.83
CA ALA A 195 33.56 17.30 20.00
C ALA A 195 34.15 18.07 18.82
N GLU A 196 33.59 19.23 18.43
CA GLU A 196 33.98 19.94 17.20
C GLU A 196 35.50 20.11 17.08
N ALA A 197 36.15 20.71 18.08
CA ALA A 197 37.57 21.02 18.01
C ALA A 197 38.43 19.75 17.91
N LEU A 198 38.07 18.69 18.64
CA LEU A 198 38.81 17.42 18.63
C LEU A 198 38.62 16.66 17.31
N LEU A 199 37.41 16.69 16.74
CA LEU A 199 37.11 16.09 15.44
C LEU A 199 37.87 16.80 14.33
N ILE A 200 37.90 18.14 14.32
CA ILE A 200 38.67 18.93 13.35
C ILE A 200 40.15 18.55 13.39
N GLN A 201 40.73 18.31 14.58
CA GLN A 201 42.12 17.89 14.71
C GLN A 201 42.42 16.51 14.10
N GLN A 202 41.40 15.69 13.83
CA GLN A 202 41.55 14.38 13.18
C GLN A 202 41.49 14.46 11.64
N VAL A 203 41.13 15.61 11.06
CA VAL A 203 41.14 15.81 9.60
C VAL A 203 42.56 15.58 9.06
N GLY A 204 42.69 14.69 8.08
CA GLY A 204 43.98 14.27 7.52
C GLY A 204 44.82 13.33 8.39
N LYS A 205 44.35 12.95 9.60
CA LYS A 205 45.04 12.00 10.50
C LYS A 205 44.38 10.63 10.56
N VAL A 206 43.09 10.54 10.21
CA VAL A 206 42.40 9.26 10.06
C VAL A 206 42.77 8.59 8.75
N ALA A 207 42.69 7.25 8.70
CA ALA A 207 42.80 6.53 7.45
C ALA A 207 41.70 6.97 6.47
N GLU A 208 41.99 6.96 5.17
CA GLU A 208 41.02 7.35 4.14
C GLU A 208 39.72 6.54 4.22
N THR A 209 39.83 5.24 4.54
CA THR A 209 38.70 4.32 4.76
C THR A 209 37.80 4.70 5.95
N ASP A 210 38.31 5.53 6.87
CA ASP A 210 37.62 6.00 8.07
C ASP A 210 37.13 7.46 7.93
N SER A 211 37.37 8.11 6.78
CA SER A 211 36.90 9.48 6.49
C SER A 211 35.39 9.64 6.67
N ARG A 212 34.62 8.61 6.31
CA ARG A 212 33.17 8.56 6.51
C ARG A 212 32.75 8.77 7.96
N ALA A 213 33.44 8.11 8.89
CA ALA A 213 33.16 8.28 10.32
C ALA A 213 33.41 9.72 10.75
N LEU A 214 34.50 10.31 10.27
CA LEU A 214 34.89 11.67 10.61
C LEU A 214 33.91 12.70 10.05
N TYR A 215 33.54 12.63 8.77
CA TYR A 215 32.59 13.55 8.18
C TYR A 215 31.21 13.40 8.78
N TYR A 216 30.75 12.17 9.01
CA TYR A 216 29.51 11.91 9.75
C TYR A 216 29.50 12.61 11.12
N ALA A 217 30.60 12.47 11.90
CA ALA A 217 30.71 13.11 13.21
C ALA A 217 30.77 14.65 13.11
N LEU A 218 31.54 15.20 12.16
CA LEU A 218 31.60 16.64 11.92
C LEU A 218 30.24 17.21 11.48
N GLY A 219 29.47 16.48 10.67
CA GLY A 219 28.13 16.90 10.26
C GLY A 219 27.15 17.01 11.41
N ARG A 220 27.24 16.08 12.38
CA ARG A 220 26.30 15.98 13.52
C ARG A 220 26.73 16.76 14.76
N CYS A 221 28.03 16.91 14.99
CA CYS A 221 28.59 17.60 16.16
C CYS A 221 29.14 18.98 15.84
N GLY A 222 29.53 19.23 14.59
CA GLY A 222 30.21 20.46 14.18
C GLY A 222 29.37 21.72 14.37
N GLY A 223 30.08 22.84 14.42
CA GLY A 223 29.56 24.20 14.40
C GLY A 223 30.17 24.99 13.25
N GLU A 224 30.35 26.29 13.45
CA GLU A 224 30.83 27.22 12.41
C GLU A 224 32.20 26.82 11.84
N LYS A 225 33.12 26.30 12.67
CA LYS A 225 34.47 25.94 12.23
C LYS A 225 34.46 24.72 11.30
N SER A 226 33.47 23.84 11.45
CA SER A 226 33.31 22.64 10.63
C SER A 226 32.72 22.93 9.24
N LEU A 227 32.01 24.05 9.05
CA LEU A 227 31.35 24.38 7.79
C LEU A 227 32.33 24.50 6.62
N SER A 228 33.43 25.24 6.80
CA SER A 228 34.42 25.43 5.73
C SER A 228 35.19 24.14 5.40
N ILE A 229 35.41 23.30 6.41
CA ILE A 229 36.06 21.99 6.26
C ILE A 229 35.17 21.07 5.42
N LEU A 230 33.89 20.93 5.79
CA LEU A 230 32.94 20.10 5.06
C LEU A 230 32.61 20.67 3.68
N ALA A 231 32.57 21.99 3.51
CA ALA A 231 32.42 22.62 2.19
C ALA A 231 33.57 22.25 1.25
N ASN A 232 34.81 22.29 1.74
CA ASN A 232 35.99 21.89 0.96
C ASN A 232 35.96 20.39 0.64
N ALA A 233 35.59 19.54 1.60
CA ALA A 233 35.45 18.11 1.39
C ALA A 233 34.35 17.79 0.35
N ALA A 234 33.18 18.43 0.45
CA ALA A 234 32.11 18.31 -0.53
C ALA A 234 32.56 18.72 -1.94
N LYS A 235 33.34 19.81 -2.05
CA LYS A 235 33.92 20.25 -3.33
C LYS A 235 34.91 19.23 -3.90
N GLN A 236 35.76 18.62 -3.07
CA GLN A 236 36.73 17.61 -3.52
C GLN A 236 36.07 16.39 -4.12
N VAL A 237 34.92 15.97 -3.57
CA VAL A 237 34.13 14.84 -4.10
C VAL A 237 33.12 15.27 -5.17
N GLY A 238 33.25 16.49 -5.69
CA GLY A 238 32.40 17.02 -6.75
C GLY A 238 30.93 17.16 -6.35
N TYR A 239 30.62 17.31 -5.05
CA TYR A 239 29.27 17.40 -4.49
C TYR A 239 28.39 16.17 -4.75
N THR A 240 29.01 15.00 -4.95
CA THR A 240 28.31 13.73 -5.16
C THR A 240 27.97 13.04 -3.82
N MET A 241 27.03 12.10 -3.85
CA MET A 241 26.70 11.24 -2.71
C MET A 241 27.55 9.95 -2.75
N GLU A 242 28.82 10.07 -2.41
CA GLU A 242 29.79 8.97 -2.42
C GLU A 242 30.10 8.40 -1.01
N TYR A 243 30.99 7.41 -0.94
CA TYR A 243 31.25 6.61 0.27
C TYR A 243 31.75 7.43 1.47
N SER A 244 32.60 8.45 1.27
CA SER A 244 33.08 9.30 2.37
C SER A 244 31.94 10.11 2.99
N GLY A 245 30.84 10.35 2.27
CA GLY A 245 29.69 11.09 2.78
C GLY A 245 29.98 12.56 3.05
N ALA A 246 31.05 13.13 2.47
CA ALA A 246 31.45 14.51 2.71
C ALA A 246 30.36 15.53 2.39
N ASN A 247 29.68 15.34 1.24
CA ASN A 247 28.58 16.22 0.82
C ASN A 247 27.34 16.09 1.73
N ASP A 248 26.98 14.87 2.11
CA ASP A 248 25.88 14.59 3.04
C ASP A 248 26.13 15.21 4.43
N ALA A 249 27.35 15.09 4.93
CA ALA A 249 27.78 15.73 6.17
C ALA A 249 27.69 17.27 6.08
N TYR A 250 28.06 17.86 4.95
CA TYR A 250 27.97 19.31 4.75
C TYR A 250 26.51 19.79 4.76
N ILE A 251 25.62 19.11 4.01
CA ILE A 251 24.18 19.38 4.00
C ILE A 251 23.60 19.25 5.42
N THR A 252 23.94 18.16 6.11
CA THR A 252 23.52 17.91 7.50
C THR A 252 23.95 19.05 8.43
N LEU A 253 25.20 19.52 8.31
CA LEU A 253 25.68 20.61 9.14
C LEU A 253 24.97 21.93 8.84
N ILE A 254 24.70 22.26 7.57
CA ILE A 254 23.92 23.46 7.21
C ILE A 254 22.54 23.42 7.87
N GLY A 255 21.83 22.30 7.76
CA GLY A 255 20.53 22.11 8.41
C GLY A 255 20.60 22.22 9.93
N LYS A 256 21.62 21.63 10.56
CA LYS A 256 21.86 21.79 12.01
C LYS A 256 22.10 23.25 12.39
N MET A 257 22.87 23.99 11.60
CA MET A 257 23.13 25.42 11.86
C MET A 257 21.84 26.23 11.79
N ALA A 258 20.95 25.93 10.85
CA ALA A 258 19.62 26.53 10.79
C ALA A 258 18.78 26.20 12.04
N ALA A 259 18.68 24.91 12.40
CA ALA A 259 17.89 24.44 13.54
C ALA A 259 18.37 24.96 14.90
N THR A 260 19.66 25.33 15.01
CA THR A 260 20.27 25.88 16.22
C THR A 260 20.27 27.41 16.27
N GLY A 261 19.57 28.08 15.34
CA GLY A 261 19.40 29.53 15.31
C GLY A 261 20.46 30.32 14.54
N ASN A 262 21.46 29.65 13.96
CA ASN A 262 22.49 30.27 13.12
C ASN A 262 22.03 30.44 11.66
N THR A 263 20.82 30.98 11.48
CA THR A 263 20.09 31.01 10.19
C THR A 263 20.83 31.78 9.09
N LYS A 264 21.42 32.94 9.40
CA LYS A 264 22.19 33.74 8.42
C LYS A 264 23.37 32.97 7.84
N LEU A 265 24.08 32.23 8.69
CA LEU A 265 25.24 31.46 8.26
C LEU A 265 24.81 30.22 7.47
N ALA A 266 23.79 29.51 7.95
CA ALA A 266 23.19 28.39 7.22
C ALA A 266 22.70 28.82 5.82
N GLU A 267 22.00 29.95 5.73
CA GLU A 267 21.50 30.51 4.47
C GLU A 267 22.64 30.80 3.49
N LYS A 268 23.74 31.41 3.97
CA LYS A 268 24.94 31.68 3.17
C LYS A 268 25.52 30.39 2.59
N HIS A 269 25.65 29.35 3.42
CA HIS A 269 26.21 28.07 2.99
C HIS A 269 25.26 27.29 2.07
N ALA A 270 23.94 27.34 2.29
CA ALA A 270 22.94 26.77 1.38
C ALA A 270 23.00 27.45 0.00
N LYS A 271 23.07 28.80 -0.04
CA LYS A 271 23.23 29.56 -1.29
C LYS A 271 24.51 29.20 -2.04
N ASP A 272 25.64 29.11 -1.33
CA ASP A 272 26.91 28.70 -1.96
C ASP A 272 26.81 27.26 -2.48
N LEU A 273 26.31 26.31 -1.68
CA LEU A 273 26.15 24.92 -2.10
C LEU A 273 25.26 24.80 -3.35
N MET A 274 24.14 25.52 -3.40
CA MET A 274 23.27 25.59 -4.56
C MET A 274 24.02 26.08 -5.82
N LYS A 275 24.81 27.15 -5.69
CA LYS A 275 25.61 27.70 -6.81
C LYS A 275 26.74 26.77 -7.25
N GLN A 276 27.46 26.15 -6.33
CA GLN A 276 28.60 25.29 -6.67
C GLN A 276 28.14 23.95 -7.24
N SER A 277 27.07 23.35 -6.70
CA SER A 277 26.50 22.12 -7.21
C SER A 277 25.89 22.30 -8.60
N GLU A 278 25.30 23.47 -8.91
CA GLU A 278 24.90 23.82 -10.28
C GLU A 278 26.09 23.77 -11.24
N LYS A 279 27.20 24.43 -10.89
CA LYS A 279 28.42 24.44 -11.71
C LYS A 279 29.03 23.05 -11.88
N ALA A 280 28.90 22.20 -10.87
CA ALA A 280 29.35 20.81 -10.89
C ALA A 280 28.34 19.85 -11.53
N ASN A 281 27.23 20.38 -12.07
CA ASN A 281 26.12 19.61 -12.64
C ASN A 281 25.52 18.55 -11.70
N GLN A 282 25.46 18.85 -10.40
CA GLN A 282 24.88 17.99 -9.36
C GLN A 282 23.49 18.47 -8.94
N GLN A 283 22.47 18.12 -9.73
CA GLN A 283 21.11 18.64 -9.53
C GLN A 283 20.46 18.16 -8.23
N GLY A 284 20.73 16.94 -7.78
CA GLY A 284 20.23 16.44 -6.49
C GLY A 284 20.76 17.26 -5.31
N THR A 285 22.06 17.56 -5.29
CA THR A 285 22.66 18.42 -4.26
C THR A 285 22.16 19.86 -4.37
N ARG A 286 21.98 20.36 -5.60
CA ARG A 286 21.40 21.69 -5.85
C ARG A 286 19.98 21.81 -5.29
N ALA A 287 19.16 20.78 -5.49
CA ALA A 287 17.80 20.71 -4.96
C ALA A 287 17.79 20.60 -3.43
N ALA A 288 18.67 19.80 -2.82
CA ALA A 288 18.79 19.73 -1.36
C ALA A 288 19.23 21.06 -0.74
N ALA A 289 20.12 21.80 -1.41
CA ALA A 289 20.53 23.13 -0.98
C ALA A 289 19.39 24.16 -1.12
N LEU A 290 18.57 24.04 -2.16
CA LEU A 290 17.36 24.84 -2.31
C LEU A 290 16.34 24.55 -1.21
N ASP A 291 16.11 23.28 -0.88
CA ASP A 291 15.23 22.85 0.21
C ASP A 291 15.64 23.51 1.54
N LEU A 292 16.91 23.34 1.93
CA LEU A 292 17.48 24.00 3.11
C LEU A 292 17.30 25.52 3.08
N PHE A 293 17.52 26.16 1.93
CA PHE A 293 17.35 27.60 1.79
C PHE A 293 15.89 28.02 2.01
N LEU A 294 14.94 27.29 1.44
CA LEU A 294 13.50 27.56 1.56
C LEU A 294 12.99 27.28 2.97
N ASP A 295 13.46 26.22 3.63
CA ASP A 295 13.16 25.95 5.04
C ASP A 295 13.65 27.08 5.96
N ILE A 296 14.84 27.65 5.69
CA ILE A 296 15.38 28.77 6.47
C ILE A 296 14.58 30.05 6.26
N GLN A 297 14.21 30.36 5.01
CA GLN A 297 13.54 31.61 4.66
C GLN A 297 12.02 31.56 4.83
N ASN A 298 11.43 30.38 4.77
CA ASN A 298 9.99 30.17 4.67
C ASN A 298 9.40 31.03 3.53
N SER A 299 8.36 31.83 3.80
CA SER A 299 7.77 32.76 2.83
C SER A 299 8.76 33.80 2.27
N GLY A 300 9.89 34.07 2.94
CA GLY A 300 10.99 34.89 2.39
C GLY A 300 11.66 34.27 1.16
N GLY A 301 11.49 32.96 0.93
CA GLY A 301 12.05 32.20 -0.18
C GLY A 301 11.27 32.32 -1.50
N GLN A 302 10.10 32.96 -1.51
CA GLN A 302 9.22 33.06 -2.69
C GLN A 302 9.94 33.56 -3.96
N GLN A 303 10.82 34.56 -3.83
CA GLN A 303 11.55 35.08 -4.99
C GLN A 303 12.53 34.06 -5.58
N GLN A 304 13.11 33.20 -4.74
CA GLN A 304 14.00 32.13 -5.19
C GLN A 304 13.25 31.08 -6.01
N VAL A 305 12.03 30.72 -5.59
CA VAL A 305 11.15 29.82 -6.36
C VAL A 305 10.81 30.44 -7.73
N LEU A 306 10.41 31.71 -7.76
CA LEU A 306 10.09 32.41 -9.02
C LEU A 306 11.28 32.50 -9.97
N ASN A 307 12.50 32.67 -9.43
CA ASN A 307 13.72 32.62 -10.23
C ASN A 307 13.94 31.21 -10.81
N ALA A 308 13.74 30.17 -9.99
CA ALA A 308 13.90 28.78 -10.39
C ALA A 308 12.96 28.39 -11.55
N LEU A 309 11.78 28.99 -11.70
CA LEU A 309 10.88 28.72 -12.84
C LEU A 309 11.51 29.02 -14.22
N ASN A 310 12.54 29.86 -14.27
CA ASN A 310 13.28 30.18 -15.50
C ASN A 310 14.47 29.24 -15.75
N ASP A 311 14.74 28.30 -14.85
CA ASP A 311 15.86 27.37 -14.96
C ASP A 311 15.64 26.38 -16.11
N ALA A 312 16.72 26.04 -16.83
CA ALA A 312 16.65 25.09 -17.93
C ALA A 312 16.38 23.65 -17.43
N ASN A 313 16.81 23.32 -16.20
CA ASN A 313 16.67 21.98 -15.64
C ASN A 313 15.27 21.76 -15.03
N ARG A 314 14.52 20.83 -15.63
CA ARG A 314 13.14 20.49 -15.21
C ARG A 314 13.05 19.94 -13.78
N GLU A 315 14.03 19.13 -13.35
CA GLU A 315 14.03 18.57 -11.99
C GLU A 315 14.17 19.68 -10.95
N TYR A 316 15.04 20.65 -11.20
CA TYR A 316 15.23 21.80 -10.31
C TYR A 316 14.01 22.72 -10.27
N ARG A 317 13.34 22.98 -11.40
CA ARG A 317 12.06 23.72 -11.43
C ARG A 317 11.00 23.05 -10.57
N ASN A 318 10.82 21.74 -10.76
CA ASN A 318 9.81 20.97 -10.05
C ASN A 318 10.14 20.82 -8.55
N ALA A 319 11.41 20.67 -8.19
CA ALA A 319 11.84 20.69 -6.79
C ALA A 319 11.48 22.03 -6.13
N ALA A 320 11.76 23.16 -6.79
CA ALA A 320 11.42 24.49 -6.28
C ALA A 320 9.91 24.65 -6.04
N LEU A 321 9.08 24.23 -6.99
CA LEU A 321 7.63 24.23 -6.86
C LEU A 321 7.17 23.30 -5.71
N MET A 322 7.67 22.07 -5.68
CA MET A 322 7.32 21.08 -4.65
C MET A 322 7.61 21.61 -3.25
N TYR A 323 8.83 22.09 -2.99
CA TYR A 323 9.22 22.66 -1.69
C TYR A 323 8.41 23.91 -1.34
N ALA A 324 8.04 24.72 -2.33
CA ALA A 324 7.20 25.89 -2.10
C ALA A 324 5.82 25.55 -1.51
N SER A 325 5.30 24.34 -1.73
CA SER A 325 4.01 23.90 -1.19
C SER A 325 3.98 23.94 0.35
N ALA A 326 5.14 23.87 1.02
CA ALA A 326 5.21 23.96 2.48
C ALA A 326 4.86 25.36 3.03
N PHE A 327 4.94 26.41 2.21
CA PHE A 327 4.71 27.80 2.62
C PHE A 327 3.83 28.62 1.67
N ALA A 328 3.38 28.04 0.56
CA ALA A 328 2.56 28.72 -0.43
C ALA A 328 1.20 29.10 0.18
N ASP A 329 0.91 30.40 0.18
CA ASP A 329 -0.42 30.96 0.45
C ASP A 329 -1.14 31.29 -0.86
N ASP A 330 -2.42 31.66 -0.77
CA ASP A 330 -3.24 32.00 -1.94
C ASP A 330 -2.57 33.10 -2.80
N ALA A 331 -1.98 34.11 -2.16
CA ALA A 331 -1.27 35.18 -2.85
C ALA A 331 -0.06 34.67 -3.66
N PHE A 332 0.68 33.71 -3.11
CA PHE A 332 1.81 33.11 -3.82
C PHE A 332 1.35 32.18 -4.95
N PHE A 333 0.28 31.40 -4.74
CA PHE A 333 -0.32 30.61 -5.81
C PHE A 333 -0.75 31.48 -6.99
N ASP A 334 -1.47 32.58 -6.73
CA ASP A 334 -1.88 33.53 -7.77
C ASP A 334 -0.67 34.15 -8.47
N LYS A 335 0.39 34.48 -7.71
CA LYS A 335 1.64 35.01 -8.26
C LYS A 335 2.32 34.02 -9.20
N VAL A 336 2.34 32.72 -8.87
CA VAL A 336 2.89 31.66 -9.73
C VAL A 336 1.99 31.40 -10.93
N ALA A 337 0.66 31.31 -10.74
CA ALA A 337 -0.32 31.11 -11.82
C ALA A 337 -0.22 32.22 -12.88
N SER A 338 -0.05 33.49 -12.46
CA SER A 338 0.12 34.63 -13.38
C SER A 338 1.33 34.49 -14.33
N LYS A 339 2.32 33.64 -13.99
CA LYS A 339 3.50 33.39 -14.85
C LYS A 339 3.19 32.53 -16.07
N LEU A 340 2.09 31.78 -16.06
CA LEU A 340 1.69 30.90 -17.18
C LEU A 340 1.65 31.65 -18.52
N LYS A 341 1.21 32.91 -18.52
CA LYS A 341 1.08 33.75 -19.72
C LYS A 341 2.40 34.02 -20.46
N LYS A 342 3.54 33.97 -19.75
CA LYS A 342 4.87 34.30 -20.30
C LYS A 342 5.86 33.13 -20.22
N ALA A 343 5.50 32.05 -19.54
CA ALA A 343 6.34 30.87 -19.37
C ALA A 343 6.50 30.10 -20.70
N LYS A 344 7.64 29.43 -20.86
CA LYS A 344 7.84 28.46 -21.96
C LYS A 344 6.96 27.22 -21.74
N PRO A 345 6.62 26.44 -22.79
CA PRO A 345 5.72 25.30 -22.67
C PRO A 345 6.11 24.30 -21.57
N GLU A 346 7.40 23.97 -21.44
CA GLU A 346 7.89 23.08 -20.40
C GLU A 346 7.65 23.63 -18.98
N THR A 347 7.87 24.93 -18.77
CA THR A 347 7.59 25.60 -17.50
C THR A 347 6.09 25.75 -17.25
N GLN A 348 5.28 25.98 -18.30
CA GLN A 348 3.82 26.00 -18.19
C GLN A 348 3.30 24.66 -17.66
N ALA A 349 3.75 23.54 -18.24
CA ALA A 349 3.37 22.22 -17.78
C ALA A 349 3.75 21.97 -16.32
N ASP A 350 4.97 22.34 -15.90
CA ASP A 350 5.41 22.20 -14.51
C ASP A 350 4.54 23.02 -13.54
N ILE A 351 4.26 24.30 -13.85
CA ILE A 351 3.39 25.17 -13.03
C ILE A 351 1.97 24.60 -12.96
N ILE A 352 1.38 24.22 -14.10
CA ILE A 352 0.01 23.68 -14.17
C ILE A 352 -0.12 22.43 -13.30
N ASN A 353 0.85 21.50 -13.39
CA ASN A 353 0.82 20.28 -12.61
C ASN A 353 0.93 20.57 -11.10
N TRP A 354 1.79 21.52 -10.70
CA TRP A 354 1.93 21.92 -9.31
C TRP A 354 0.65 22.54 -8.73
N LEU A 355 -0.02 23.42 -9.49
CA LEU A 355 -1.32 23.99 -9.12
C LEU A 355 -2.39 22.90 -8.95
N GLY A 356 -2.37 21.88 -9.81
CA GLY A 356 -3.28 20.74 -9.74
C GLY A 356 -3.06 19.85 -8.51
N VAL A 357 -1.81 19.53 -8.19
CA VAL A 357 -1.46 18.73 -6.99
C VAL A 357 -1.89 19.44 -5.70
N ASN A 358 -1.78 20.76 -5.66
CA ASN A 358 -2.23 21.59 -4.54
C ASN A 358 -3.73 21.96 -4.60
N ARG A 359 -4.46 21.52 -5.64
CA ARG A 359 -5.91 21.75 -5.82
C ARG A 359 -6.32 23.23 -5.73
N VAL A 360 -5.52 24.10 -6.34
CA VAL A 360 -5.71 25.56 -6.28
C VAL A 360 -6.88 26.00 -7.16
N ALA A 361 -8.08 26.09 -6.60
CA ALA A 361 -9.28 26.46 -7.35
C ALA A 361 -9.22 27.88 -7.95
N SER A 362 -8.57 28.84 -7.28
CA SER A 362 -8.39 30.21 -7.78
C SER A 362 -7.58 30.28 -9.07
N ALA A 363 -6.81 29.23 -9.40
CA ALA A 363 -5.98 29.20 -10.60
C ALA A 363 -6.73 28.77 -11.88
N LEU A 364 -8.00 28.33 -11.79
CA LEU A 364 -8.79 27.94 -12.97
C LEU A 364 -8.78 29.00 -14.08
N PRO A 365 -8.98 30.32 -13.82
CA PRO A 365 -8.93 31.35 -14.86
C PRO A 365 -7.60 31.43 -15.62
N ASP A 366 -6.48 31.04 -15.01
CA ASP A 366 -5.16 31.02 -15.66
C ASP A 366 -4.85 29.65 -16.30
N VAL A 367 -5.41 28.55 -15.79
CA VAL A 367 -5.22 27.19 -16.34
C VAL A 367 -6.12 26.90 -17.55
N VAL A 368 -7.38 27.35 -17.53
CA VAL A 368 -8.34 27.11 -18.63
C VAL A 368 -7.81 27.56 -20.00
N PRO A 369 -7.21 28.76 -20.16
CA PRO A 369 -6.61 29.16 -21.43
C PRO A 369 -5.50 28.22 -21.95
N MET A 370 -4.89 27.40 -21.08
CA MET A 370 -3.83 26.46 -21.45
C MET A 370 -4.37 25.23 -22.21
N LEU A 371 -5.68 25.00 -22.20
CA LEU A 371 -6.35 24.00 -23.05
C LEU A 371 -6.15 24.28 -24.54
N GLU A 372 -5.97 25.55 -24.92
CA GLU A 372 -5.74 25.98 -26.31
C GLU A 372 -4.25 26.02 -26.70
N SER A 373 -3.36 25.54 -25.83
CA SER A 373 -1.92 25.55 -26.11
C SER A 373 -1.58 24.71 -27.34
N LYS A 374 -0.67 25.20 -28.18
CA LYS A 374 -0.14 24.39 -29.31
C LYS A 374 0.69 23.20 -28.83
N ASN A 375 1.24 23.27 -27.62
CA ASN A 375 2.01 22.19 -27.03
C ASN A 375 1.08 21.12 -26.40
N PRO A 376 1.14 19.85 -26.85
CA PRO A 376 0.27 18.79 -26.31
C PRO A 376 0.46 18.51 -24.82
N GLU A 377 1.69 18.60 -24.30
CA GLU A 377 1.98 18.39 -22.87
C GLU A 377 1.29 19.44 -22.00
N VAL A 378 1.26 20.70 -22.45
CA VAL A 378 0.57 21.79 -21.76
C VAL A 378 -0.94 21.56 -21.76
N ARG A 379 -1.54 21.19 -22.90
CA ARG A 379 -2.98 20.88 -22.98
C ARG A 379 -3.37 19.74 -22.05
N LEU A 380 -2.63 18.63 -22.10
CA LEU A 380 -2.93 17.46 -21.28
C LEU A 380 -2.72 17.73 -19.78
N SER A 381 -1.68 18.49 -19.43
CA SER A 381 -1.47 18.94 -18.05
C SER A 381 -2.64 19.80 -17.59
N ALA A 382 -3.15 20.71 -18.43
CA ALA A 382 -4.30 21.55 -18.09
C ALA A 382 -5.57 20.72 -17.84
N ILE A 383 -5.89 19.76 -18.70
CA ILE A 383 -7.06 18.86 -18.52
C ILE A 383 -6.93 18.09 -17.20
N LYS A 384 -5.78 17.47 -16.96
CA LYS A 384 -5.52 16.74 -15.71
C LYS A 384 -5.64 17.64 -14.49
N THR A 385 -5.07 18.84 -14.54
CA THR A 385 -5.11 19.81 -13.44
C THR A 385 -6.53 20.30 -13.17
N ILE A 386 -7.32 20.60 -14.19
CA ILE A 386 -8.74 20.97 -14.02
C ILE A 386 -9.50 19.84 -13.32
N GLY A 387 -9.27 18.58 -13.72
CA GLY A 387 -9.85 17.41 -13.04
C GLY A 387 -9.40 17.26 -11.57
N LEU A 388 -8.13 17.55 -11.27
CA LEU A 388 -7.60 17.50 -9.89
C LEU A 388 -8.15 18.63 -9.00
N ILE A 389 -8.31 19.83 -9.55
CA ILE A 389 -8.94 20.97 -8.87
C ILE A 389 -10.39 20.61 -8.55
N GLY A 390 -11.14 20.13 -9.55
CA GLY A 390 -12.53 19.72 -9.39
C GLY A 390 -13.48 20.88 -9.07
N GLY A 391 -14.72 20.55 -8.68
CA GLY A 391 -15.79 21.53 -8.50
C GLY A 391 -16.62 21.76 -9.76
N VAL A 392 -17.69 22.53 -9.63
CA VAL A 392 -18.70 22.72 -10.69
C VAL A 392 -18.08 23.37 -11.94
N ASP A 393 -17.26 24.40 -11.78
CA ASP A 393 -16.62 25.09 -12.92
C ASP A 393 -15.64 24.19 -13.67
N ALA A 394 -14.89 23.35 -12.94
CA ALA A 394 -14.01 22.36 -13.54
C ALA A 394 -14.80 21.30 -14.32
N ILE A 395 -15.90 20.80 -13.77
CA ILE A 395 -16.79 19.84 -14.46
C ILE A 395 -17.37 20.45 -15.73
N ASN A 396 -17.87 21.68 -15.67
CA ASN A 396 -18.41 22.38 -16.84
C ASN A 396 -17.33 22.51 -17.92
N THR A 397 -16.14 22.97 -17.54
CA THR A 397 -15.00 23.12 -18.46
C THR A 397 -14.60 21.78 -19.10
N LEU A 398 -14.52 20.70 -18.32
CA LEU A 398 -14.18 19.37 -18.86
C LEU A 398 -15.30 18.79 -19.73
N SER A 399 -16.56 19.12 -19.44
CA SER A 399 -17.71 18.70 -20.26
C SER A 399 -17.68 19.39 -21.62
N ASP A 400 -17.33 20.67 -21.67
CA ASP A 400 -17.16 21.40 -22.94
C ASP A 400 -16.11 20.76 -23.86
N LEU A 401 -15.09 20.08 -23.31
CA LEU A 401 -14.08 19.39 -24.10
C LEU A 401 -14.62 18.19 -24.89
N MET A 402 -15.84 17.71 -24.60
CA MET A 402 -16.50 16.66 -25.39
C MET A 402 -16.85 17.13 -26.81
N THR A 403 -16.89 18.44 -27.06
CA THR A 403 -17.08 18.98 -28.42
C THR A 403 -15.82 18.91 -29.27
N SER A 404 -14.68 18.53 -28.71
CA SER A 404 -13.41 18.42 -29.44
C SER A 404 -13.43 17.29 -30.46
N ASN A 405 -12.88 17.54 -31.64
CA ASN A 405 -12.64 16.51 -32.67
C ASN A 405 -11.34 15.73 -32.44
N ASP A 406 -10.53 16.09 -31.43
CA ASP A 406 -9.31 15.37 -31.06
C ASP A 406 -9.66 14.26 -30.03
N PRO A 407 -9.57 12.97 -30.41
CA PRO A 407 -9.90 11.86 -29.52
C PRO A 407 -9.03 11.80 -28.27
N ILE A 408 -7.81 12.35 -28.31
CA ILE A 408 -6.90 12.41 -27.16
C ILE A 408 -7.46 13.38 -26.12
N ILE A 409 -7.97 14.54 -26.56
CA ILE A 409 -8.58 15.55 -25.68
C ILE A 409 -9.86 15.01 -25.05
N VAL A 410 -10.73 14.39 -25.86
CA VAL A 410 -11.95 13.73 -25.38
C VAL A 410 -11.63 12.64 -24.36
N GLY A 411 -10.63 11.79 -24.66
CA GLY A 411 -10.18 10.73 -23.75
C GLY A 411 -9.69 11.28 -22.41
N ALA A 412 -8.85 12.32 -22.44
CA ALA A 412 -8.33 12.95 -21.23
C ALA A 412 -9.44 13.63 -20.40
N ALA A 413 -10.40 14.30 -21.06
CA ALA A 413 -11.55 14.91 -20.38
C ALA A 413 -12.45 13.84 -19.75
N LYS A 414 -12.68 12.73 -20.45
CA LYS A 414 -13.42 11.58 -19.93
C LYS A 414 -12.76 11.00 -18.68
N ASP A 415 -11.45 10.78 -18.73
CA ASP A 415 -10.71 10.23 -17.58
C ASP A 415 -10.76 11.18 -16.38
N ALA A 416 -10.64 12.50 -16.61
CA ALA A 416 -10.78 13.50 -15.55
C ALA A 416 -12.20 13.53 -14.93
N LEU A 417 -13.25 13.44 -15.76
CA LEU A 417 -14.64 13.42 -15.31
C LEU A 417 -15.03 12.14 -14.59
N ALA A 418 -14.46 10.99 -14.97
CA ALA A 418 -14.75 9.70 -14.34
C ALA A 418 -14.50 9.71 -12.82
N PHE A 419 -13.46 10.43 -12.37
CA PHE A 419 -13.09 10.57 -10.96
C PHE A 419 -13.61 11.86 -10.31
N SER A 420 -14.35 12.70 -11.04
CA SER A 420 -14.86 13.97 -10.52
C SER A 420 -15.95 13.76 -9.46
N LYS A 421 -15.91 14.60 -8.42
CA LYS A 421 -16.94 14.67 -7.38
C LYS A 421 -18.05 15.61 -7.81
N GLY A 422 -19.29 15.20 -7.64
CA GLY A 422 -20.47 15.99 -8.03
C GLY A 422 -21.20 15.40 -9.23
N ASP A 423 -22.17 16.16 -9.71
CA ASP A 423 -22.97 15.84 -10.89
C ASP A 423 -22.19 16.18 -12.17
N ILE A 424 -21.96 15.16 -12.99
CA ILE A 424 -21.38 15.31 -14.33
C ILE A 424 -22.43 15.11 -15.43
N ALA A 425 -23.58 14.50 -15.11
CA ALA A 425 -24.56 14.09 -16.10
C ALA A 425 -25.28 15.30 -16.70
N THR A 426 -25.67 16.27 -15.87
CA THR A 426 -26.32 17.49 -16.34
C THR A 426 -25.45 18.32 -17.29
N PRO A 427 -24.20 18.68 -16.96
CA PRO A 427 -23.36 19.46 -17.87
C PRO A 427 -23.02 18.70 -19.15
N LEU A 428 -22.72 17.39 -19.08
CA LEU A 428 -22.48 16.56 -20.27
C LEU A 428 -23.70 16.51 -21.20
N MET A 429 -24.90 16.36 -20.63
CA MET A 429 -26.12 16.27 -21.43
C MET A 429 -26.60 17.62 -21.96
N ALA A 430 -26.22 18.74 -21.33
CA ALA A 430 -26.52 20.08 -21.80
C ALA A 430 -25.83 20.41 -23.14
N SER A 431 -24.60 19.92 -23.35
CA SER A 431 -23.83 20.15 -24.59
C SER A 431 -23.90 19.00 -25.60
N PHE A 432 -24.51 17.86 -25.25
CA PHE A 432 -24.46 16.60 -26.02
C PHE A 432 -24.75 16.74 -27.53
N SER A 433 -25.63 17.65 -27.93
CA SER A 433 -25.95 17.88 -29.34
C SER A 433 -24.78 18.44 -30.16
N LYS A 434 -23.84 19.12 -29.50
CA LYS A 434 -22.63 19.72 -30.07
C LYS A 434 -21.39 18.83 -29.91
N ASP A 435 -21.48 17.78 -29.09
CA ASP A 435 -20.38 16.84 -28.87
C ASP A 435 -19.94 16.20 -30.20
N SER A 436 -18.64 15.96 -30.33
CA SER A 436 -18.11 15.16 -31.44
C SER A 436 -18.59 13.71 -31.33
N GLU A 437 -18.38 12.89 -32.36
CA GLU A 437 -18.75 11.47 -32.29
C GLU A 437 -18.04 10.76 -31.13
N ALA A 438 -16.75 11.06 -30.92
CA ALA A 438 -15.99 10.58 -29.78
C ALA A 438 -16.55 11.11 -28.45
N GLY A 439 -16.93 12.40 -28.41
CA GLY A 439 -17.55 13.04 -27.25
C GLY A 439 -18.86 12.37 -26.84
N LYS A 440 -19.76 12.14 -27.78
CA LYS A 440 -21.04 11.44 -27.53
C LYS A 440 -20.84 10.06 -26.94
N ILE A 441 -19.89 9.29 -27.48
CA ILE A 441 -19.54 7.96 -26.97
C ILE A 441 -18.96 8.08 -25.55
N ALA A 442 -18.07 9.03 -25.30
CA ALA A 442 -17.48 9.27 -23.99
C ALA A 442 -18.55 9.68 -22.95
N THR A 443 -19.47 10.56 -23.31
CA THR A 443 -20.61 10.96 -22.47
C THR A 443 -21.48 9.76 -22.11
N LEU A 444 -21.85 8.92 -23.09
CA LEU A 444 -22.63 7.70 -22.85
C LEU A 444 -21.89 6.70 -21.94
N GLN A 445 -20.57 6.57 -22.08
CA GLN A 445 -19.75 5.75 -21.19
C GLN A 445 -19.71 6.31 -19.76
N LEU A 446 -19.62 7.64 -19.60
CA LEU A 446 -19.63 8.29 -18.29
C LEU A 446 -20.98 8.15 -17.59
N LEU A 447 -22.09 8.30 -18.33
CA LEU A 447 -23.43 8.05 -17.78
C LEU A 447 -23.59 6.61 -17.29
N ALA A 448 -23.13 5.63 -18.07
CA ALA A 448 -23.13 4.22 -17.68
C ALA A 448 -22.24 3.98 -16.43
N LEU A 449 -21.02 4.51 -16.44
CA LEU A 449 -20.07 4.38 -15.33
C LEU A 449 -20.64 4.94 -14.02
N ARG A 450 -21.35 6.07 -14.10
CA ARG A 450 -21.98 6.72 -12.95
C ARG A 450 -23.38 6.20 -12.63
N LYS A 451 -23.90 5.27 -13.43
CA LYS A 451 -25.27 4.75 -13.36
C LYS A 451 -26.31 5.87 -13.28
N SER A 452 -26.12 6.90 -14.09
CA SER A 452 -26.96 8.10 -14.08
C SER A 452 -28.25 7.86 -14.83
N ASP A 453 -29.37 7.78 -14.11
CA ASP A 453 -30.70 7.51 -14.66
C ASP A 453 -31.47 8.76 -15.12
N ALA A 454 -31.06 9.95 -14.68
CA ALA A 454 -31.74 11.22 -14.99
C ALA A 454 -31.96 11.50 -16.50
N TYR A 455 -31.18 10.85 -17.37
CA TYR A 455 -31.23 11.02 -18.83
C TYR A 455 -31.54 9.72 -19.59
N SER A 456 -32.14 8.74 -18.92
CA SER A 456 -32.49 7.42 -19.47
C SER A 456 -33.31 7.52 -20.78
N LYS A 457 -34.26 8.45 -20.85
CA LYS A 457 -35.12 8.69 -22.03
C LYS A 457 -34.32 9.22 -23.22
N GLN A 458 -33.36 10.13 -22.99
CA GLN A 458 -32.47 10.61 -24.05
C GLN A 458 -31.55 9.48 -24.55
N VAL A 459 -30.97 8.69 -23.64
CA VAL A 459 -30.14 7.53 -24.02
C VAL A 459 -30.94 6.51 -24.84
N LEU A 460 -32.20 6.25 -24.47
CA LEU A 460 -33.08 5.38 -25.21
C LEU A 460 -33.35 5.88 -26.64
N ALA A 461 -33.56 7.18 -26.82
CA ALA A 461 -33.74 7.76 -28.15
C ALA A 461 -32.49 7.58 -29.03
N LEU A 462 -31.28 7.62 -28.46
CA LEU A 462 -30.02 7.45 -29.18
C LEU A 462 -29.79 6.03 -29.71
N CYS A 463 -30.59 5.04 -29.28
CA CYS A 463 -30.60 3.72 -29.93
C CYS A 463 -31.13 3.78 -31.38
N GLY A 464 -31.78 4.89 -31.76
CA GLY A 464 -32.16 5.22 -33.14
C GLY A 464 -31.21 6.17 -33.87
N ASP A 465 -30.03 6.50 -33.31
CA ASP A 465 -29.10 7.45 -33.92
C ASP A 465 -28.58 6.94 -35.28
N SER A 466 -28.37 7.86 -36.23
CA SER A 466 -27.89 7.53 -37.57
C SER A 466 -26.41 7.14 -37.58
N ASN A 467 -25.62 7.61 -36.61
CA ASN A 467 -24.25 7.17 -36.40
C ASN A 467 -24.26 5.84 -35.65
N LYS A 468 -23.79 4.78 -36.33
CA LYS A 468 -23.76 3.42 -35.77
C LYS A 468 -22.93 3.32 -34.49
N ALA A 469 -21.82 4.06 -34.35
CA ALA A 469 -20.99 3.97 -33.16
C ALA A 469 -21.69 4.59 -31.94
N VAL A 470 -22.36 5.74 -32.11
CA VAL A 470 -23.18 6.37 -31.07
C VAL A 470 -24.38 5.48 -30.72
N GLN A 471 -25.05 4.92 -31.71
CA GLN A 471 -26.12 3.95 -31.52
C GLN A 471 -25.68 2.75 -30.68
N GLN A 472 -24.53 2.14 -31.00
CA GLN A 472 -24.01 0.99 -30.26
C GLN A 472 -23.59 1.35 -28.83
N ALA A 473 -23.03 2.54 -28.63
CA ALA A 473 -22.75 3.06 -27.30
C ALA A 473 -24.05 3.22 -26.50
N ALA A 474 -25.11 3.76 -27.10
CA ALA A 474 -26.42 3.92 -26.44
C ALA A 474 -27.00 2.58 -25.99
N PHE A 475 -27.02 1.57 -26.88
CA PHE A 475 -27.45 0.20 -26.52
C PHE A 475 -26.66 -0.38 -25.36
N THR A 476 -25.34 -0.15 -25.32
CA THR A 476 -24.47 -0.61 -24.24
C THR A 476 -24.76 0.11 -22.92
N THR A 477 -25.02 1.42 -22.97
CA THR A 477 -25.30 2.27 -21.81
C THR A 477 -26.64 1.96 -21.16
N LEU A 478 -27.66 1.54 -21.94
CA LEU A 478 -29.04 1.39 -21.44
C LEU A 478 -29.11 0.58 -20.14
N LYS A 479 -28.46 -0.59 -20.06
CA LYS A 479 -28.53 -1.46 -18.87
C LYS A 479 -28.12 -0.77 -17.57
N ASP A 480 -27.27 0.26 -17.64
CA ASP A 480 -26.72 0.95 -16.49
C ASP A 480 -27.50 2.21 -16.11
N VAL A 481 -28.41 2.69 -16.98
CA VAL A 481 -29.13 3.97 -16.81
C VAL A 481 -30.65 3.86 -16.84
N VAL A 482 -31.22 2.78 -17.38
CA VAL A 482 -32.69 2.65 -17.48
C VAL A 482 -33.33 2.36 -16.12
N THR A 483 -34.56 2.83 -15.96
CA THR A 483 -35.40 2.54 -14.80
C THR A 483 -36.66 1.78 -15.24
N ILE A 484 -37.54 1.48 -14.28
CA ILE A 484 -38.88 0.93 -14.58
C ILE A 484 -39.72 1.84 -15.49
N GLU A 485 -39.43 3.15 -15.54
CA GLU A 485 -40.16 4.09 -16.40
C GLU A 485 -39.96 3.80 -17.89
N GLU A 486 -38.79 3.26 -18.26
CA GLU A 486 -38.45 2.95 -19.65
C GLU A 486 -38.96 1.58 -20.12
N LEU A 487 -39.48 0.73 -19.21
CA LEU A 487 -39.90 -0.63 -19.54
C LEU A 487 -40.89 -0.72 -20.72
N PRO A 488 -41.97 0.09 -20.80
CA PRO A 488 -42.89 0.02 -21.93
C PRO A 488 -42.19 0.24 -23.28
N ALA A 489 -41.26 1.19 -23.33
CA ALA A 489 -40.51 1.52 -24.54
C ALA A 489 -39.47 0.45 -24.88
N LEU A 490 -38.79 -0.12 -23.88
CA LEU A 490 -37.85 -1.23 -24.06
C LEU A 490 -38.54 -2.50 -24.58
N TYR A 491 -39.74 -2.83 -24.10
CA TYR A 491 -40.52 -3.96 -24.61
C TYR A 491 -40.96 -3.77 -26.07
N ASN A 492 -41.36 -2.54 -26.43
CA ASN A 492 -41.67 -2.21 -27.82
C ASN A 492 -40.41 -2.34 -28.69
N MET A 493 -39.26 -1.84 -28.21
CA MET A 493 -37.98 -1.95 -28.91
C MET A 493 -37.54 -3.40 -29.09
N LEU A 494 -37.71 -4.26 -28.08
CA LEU A 494 -37.37 -5.69 -28.17
C LEU A 494 -38.09 -6.40 -29.32
N SER A 495 -39.30 -5.94 -29.66
CA SER A 495 -40.14 -6.54 -30.70
C SER A 495 -39.66 -6.22 -32.13
N SER A 496 -38.90 -5.14 -32.32
CA SER A 496 -38.45 -4.67 -33.65
C SER A 496 -36.93 -4.58 -33.82
N VAL A 497 -36.16 -4.69 -32.73
CA VAL A 497 -34.70 -4.60 -32.75
C VAL A 497 -34.06 -5.76 -33.54
N ASN A 498 -32.99 -5.44 -34.28
CA ASN A 498 -32.19 -6.42 -35.01
C ASN A 498 -31.52 -7.45 -34.06
N SER A 499 -30.99 -8.54 -34.63
CA SER A 499 -30.32 -9.61 -33.88
C SER A 499 -29.16 -9.08 -33.02
N ASP A 500 -28.36 -8.17 -33.57
CA ASP A 500 -27.11 -7.70 -32.98
C ASP A 500 -27.35 -6.94 -31.67
N ASN A 501 -28.45 -6.19 -31.60
CA ASN A 501 -28.81 -5.38 -30.43
C ASN A 501 -29.84 -6.05 -29.51
N THR A 502 -30.37 -7.23 -29.86
CA THR A 502 -31.39 -7.92 -29.06
C THR A 502 -30.91 -8.20 -27.63
N SER A 503 -29.66 -8.66 -27.48
CA SER A 503 -29.06 -8.92 -26.17
C SER A 503 -28.95 -7.65 -25.31
N ALA A 504 -28.55 -6.53 -25.90
CA ALA A 504 -28.45 -5.26 -25.19
C ALA A 504 -29.81 -4.79 -24.66
N VAL A 505 -30.86 -4.87 -25.49
CA VAL A 505 -32.24 -4.55 -25.06
C VAL A 505 -32.73 -5.50 -23.96
N GLN A 506 -32.44 -6.81 -24.08
CA GLN A 506 -32.76 -7.77 -23.01
C GLN A 506 -32.08 -7.40 -21.70
N GLN A 507 -30.79 -7.06 -21.71
CA GLN A 507 -30.04 -6.64 -20.51
C GLN A 507 -30.59 -5.35 -19.90
N ALA A 508 -31.02 -4.39 -20.73
CA ALA A 508 -31.70 -3.19 -20.27
C ALA A 508 -33.02 -3.51 -19.55
N ILE A 509 -33.85 -4.38 -20.14
CA ILE A 509 -35.11 -4.82 -19.50
C ILE A 509 -34.82 -5.58 -18.21
N ILE A 510 -33.84 -6.48 -18.19
CA ILE A 510 -33.44 -7.23 -16.99
C ILE A 510 -33.05 -6.26 -15.87
N SER A 511 -32.25 -5.24 -16.19
CA SER A 511 -31.79 -4.24 -15.22
C SER A 511 -32.97 -3.45 -14.65
N ALA A 512 -33.87 -2.95 -15.50
CA ALA A 512 -35.07 -2.25 -15.06
C ALA A 512 -36.00 -3.15 -14.21
N VAL A 513 -36.29 -4.37 -14.67
CA VAL A 513 -37.10 -5.36 -13.91
C VAL A 513 -36.46 -5.73 -12.58
N SER A 514 -35.13 -5.77 -12.49
CA SER A 514 -34.42 -6.11 -11.24
C SER A 514 -34.66 -5.11 -10.11
N THR A 515 -35.11 -3.90 -10.42
CA THR A 515 -35.48 -2.89 -9.40
C THR A 515 -36.89 -3.10 -8.83
N MET A 516 -37.72 -3.93 -9.47
CA MET A 516 -39.05 -4.30 -8.96
C MET A 516 -38.94 -5.32 -7.80
N PRO A 517 -39.97 -5.44 -6.95
CA PRO A 517 -40.06 -6.53 -5.97
C PRO A 517 -39.95 -7.90 -6.64
N GLU A 518 -39.13 -8.80 -6.08
CA GLU A 518 -38.84 -10.11 -6.67
C GLU A 518 -40.11 -10.93 -6.99
N SER A 519 -41.12 -10.85 -6.12
CA SER A 519 -42.41 -11.51 -6.28
C SER A 519 -43.21 -11.06 -7.49
N GLU A 520 -42.93 -9.87 -8.03
CA GLU A 520 -43.68 -9.27 -9.15
C GLU A 520 -42.99 -9.48 -10.50
N ARG A 521 -41.66 -9.66 -10.51
CA ARG A 521 -40.84 -9.68 -11.74
C ARG A 521 -41.34 -10.69 -12.77
N PHE A 522 -41.57 -11.93 -12.33
CA PHE A 522 -42.06 -13.00 -13.22
C PHE A 522 -43.42 -12.64 -13.84
N ASN A 523 -44.38 -12.23 -13.03
CA ASN A 523 -45.73 -11.92 -13.50
C ASN A 523 -45.73 -10.70 -14.43
N ALA A 524 -44.91 -9.69 -14.17
CA ALA A 524 -44.76 -8.53 -15.03
C ALA A 524 -44.22 -8.91 -16.43
N VAL A 525 -43.14 -9.69 -16.48
CA VAL A 525 -42.55 -10.16 -17.74
C VAL A 525 -43.50 -11.08 -18.50
N MET A 526 -44.17 -12.02 -17.81
CA MET A 526 -45.16 -12.91 -18.42
C MET A 526 -46.37 -12.16 -18.99
N THR A 527 -46.86 -11.15 -18.27
CA THR A 527 -47.97 -10.30 -18.73
C THR A 527 -47.60 -9.62 -20.04
N GLN A 528 -46.38 -9.10 -20.15
CA GLN A 528 -45.94 -8.44 -21.37
C GLN A 528 -45.69 -9.43 -22.51
N MET A 529 -45.07 -10.58 -22.23
CA MET A 529 -44.90 -11.66 -23.20
C MET A 529 -46.24 -12.18 -23.75
N GLY A 530 -47.31 -12.14 -22.94
CA GLY A 530 -48.66 -12.50 -23.36
C GLY A 530 -49.27 -11.56 -24.41
N LYS A 531 -48.76 -10.32 -24.54
CA LYS A 531 -49.26 -9.32 -25.50
C LYS A 531 -48.60 -9.41 -26.87
N VAL A 532 -47.51 -10.16 -27.02
CA VAL A 532 -46.78 -10.28 -28.29
C VAL A 532 -47.19 -11.54 -29.06
N GLN A 533 -46.96 -11.52 -30.39
CA GLN A 533 -47.20 -12.68 -31.24
C GLN A 533 -46.29 -13.86 -30.87
N ALA A 534 -46.71 -15.09 -31.18
CA ALA A 534 -46.00 -16.32 -30.83
C ALA A 534 -44.53 -16.34 -31.32
N SER A 535 -44.24 -15.75 -32.49
CA SER A 535 -42.89 -15.63 -33.04
C SER A 535 -41.96 -14.70 -32.24
N ALA A 536 -42.51 -13.75 -31.49
CA ALA A 536 -41.73 -12.79 -30.68
C ALA A 536 -41.51 -13.26 -29.23
N LYS A 537 -42.30 -14.25 -28.76
CA LYS A 537 -42.20 -14.82 -27.41
C LYS A 537 -40.79 -15.28 -27.02
N PRO A 538 -39.99 -15.92 -27.90
CA PRO A 538 -38.64 -16.37 -27.52
C PRO A 538 -37.70 -15.26 -27.06
N ARG A 539 -37.90 -14.02 -27.51
CA ARG A 539 -37.09 -12.86 -27.10
C ARG A 539 -37.22 -12.55 -25.61
N TYR A 540 -38.23 -13.10 -24.92
CA TYR A 540 -38.45 -12.92 -23.49
C TYR A 540 -37.75 -13.97 -22.62
N TYR A 541 -37.24 -15.07 -23.19
CA TYR A 541 -36.69 -16.18 -22.38
C TYR A 541 -35.52 -15.77 -21.50
N THR A 542 -34.56 -15.00 -22.02
CA THR A 542 -33.43 -14.48 -21.22
C THR A 542 -33.91 -13.57 -20.08
N ILE A 543 -34.95 -12.77 -20.33
CA ILE A 543 -35.53 -11.86 -19.33
C ILE A 543 -36.24 -12.67 -18.24
N LEU A 544 -37.00 -13.69 -18.63
CA LEU A 544 -37.64 -14.63 -17.71
C LEU A 544 -36.61 -15.40 -16.87
N ALA A 545 -35.52 -15.88 -17.48
CA ALA A 545 -34.45 -16.57 -16.77
C ALA A 545 -33.83 -15.70 -15.66
N ALA A 546 -33.64 -14.41 -15.94
CA ALA A 546 -33.10 -13.47 -14.96
C ALA A 546 -34.05 -13.20 -13.76
N THR A 547 -35.33 -13.57 -13.84
CA THR A 547 -36.25 -13.46 -12.70
C THR A 547 -35.99 -14.50 -11.62
N GLY A 548 -35.31 -15.62 -11.94
CA GLY A 548 -35.05 -16.73 -11.02
C GLY A 548 -36.30 -17.51 -10.58
N ASN A 549 -37.48 -17.18 -11.09
CA ASN A 549 -38.72 -17.83 -10.67
C ASN A 549 -38.83 -19.23 -11.29
N PRO A 550 -39.04 -20.32 -10.52
CA PRO A 550 -39.11 -21.67 -11.07
C PRO A 550 -40.09 -21.85 -12.23
N LYS A 551 -41.22 -21.12 -12.25
CA LYS A 551 -42.18 -21.16 -13.36
C LYS A 551 -41.61 -20.60 -14.67
N ALA A 552 -40.63 -19.70 -14.60
CA ALA A 552 -39.90 -19.23 -15.78
C ALA A 552 -39.11 -20.36 -16.44
N LEU A 553 -38.53 -21.26 -15.65
CA LEU A 553 -37.80 -22.41 -16.16
C LEU A 553 -38.74 -23.32 -16.97
N ASP A 554 -39.93 -23.60 -16.46
CA ASP A 554 -40.95 -24.38 -17.16
C ASP A 554 -41.31 -23.76 -18.52
N VAL A 555 -41.53 -22.44 -18.56
CA VAL A 555 -41.83 -21.69 -19.80
C VAL A 555 -40.69 -21.79 -20.81
N ILE A 556 -39.43 -21.69 -20.35
CA ILE A 556 -38.25 -21.77 -21.22
C ILE A 556 -38.08 -23.20 -21.78
N VAL A 557 -38.28 -24.23 -20.94
CA VAL A 557 -38.19 -25.63 -21.33
C VAL A 557 -39.30 -26.03 -22.31
N GLU A 558 -40.53 -25.58 -22.07
CA GLU A 558 -41.64 -25.77 -23.00
C GLU A 558 -41.36 -25.07 -24.32
N GLY A 559 -40.85 -23.82 -24.26
CA GLY A 559 -40.44 -23.04 -25.41
C GLY A 559 -39.37 -23.71 -26.27
N PHE A 560 -38.40 -24.37 -25.65
CA PHE A 560 -37.43 -25.20 -26.36
C PHE A 560 -38.09 -26.42 -27.02
N SER A 561 -38.99 -27.09 -26.31
CA SER A 561 -39.60 -28.35 -26.76
C SER A 561 -40.55 -28.14 -27.94
N GLN A 562 -41.35 -27.07 -27.92
CA GLN A 562 -42.40 -26.79 -28.91
C GLN A 562 -41.99 -25.75 -29.97
N GLY A 563 -40.86 -25.07 -29.78
CA GLY A 563 -40.43 -23.95 -30.61
C GLY A 563 -39.75 -24.31 -31.94
N ASN A 564 -39.65 -23.32 -32.82
CA ASN A 564 -38.80 -23.38 -34.01
C ASN A 564 -37.30 -23.25 -33.64
N ALA A 565 -36.40 -23.27 -34.64
CA ALA A 565 -34.96 -23.22 -34.39
C ALA A 565 -34.51 -21.96 -33.61
N ASP A 566 -35.08 -20.78 -33.91
CA ASP A 566 -34.80 -19.55 -33.18
C ASP A 566 -35.28 -19.64 -31.72
N ALA A 567 -36.50 -20.14 -31.51
CA ALA A 567 -37.05 -20.33 -30.17
C ALA A 567 -36.19 -21.26 -29.31
N LYS A 568 -35.70 -22.36 -29.90
CA LYS A 568 -34.77 -23.29 -29.26
C LYS A 568 -33.44 -22.61 -28.92
N GLN A 569 -32.88 -21.83 -29.84
CA GLN A 569 -31.64 -21.10 -29.60
C GLN A 569 -31.78 -20.09 -28.45
N GLN A 570 -32.87 -19.31 -28.43
CA GLN A 570 -33.13 -18.35 -27.35
C GLN A 570 -33.35 -19.06 -26.00
N ALA A 571 -34.01 -20.22 -26.00
CA ALA A 571 -34.22 -20.99 -24.79
C ALA A 571 -32.90 -21.53 -24.23
N VAL A 572 -32.02 -22.05 -25.08
CA VAL A 572 -30.67 -22.49 -24.66
C VAL A 572 -29.86 -21.31 -24.11
N ASN A 573 -29.91 -20.14 -24.76
CA ASN A 573 -29.25 -18.92 -24.27
C ASN A 573 -29.77 -18.51 -22.88
N ALA A 574 -31.08 -18.63 -22.66
CA ALA A 574 -31.71 -18.32 -21.38
C ALA A 574 -31.32 -19.34 -20.28
N LEU A 575 -31.36 -20.64 -20.57
CA LEU A 575 -30.88 -21.68 -19.65
C LEU A 575 -29.38 -21.54 -19.36
N GLN A 576 -28.60 -21.07 -20.32
CA GLN A 576 -27.18 -20.77 -20.13
C GLN A 576 -26.97 -19.61 -19.14
N THR A 577 -27.80 -18.58 -19.18
CA THR A 577 -27.68 -17.39 -18.30
C THR A 577 -28.46 -17.51 -16.99
N TRP A 578 -29.27 -18.56 -16.82
CA TRP A 578 -29.98 -18.86 -15.57
C TRP A 578 -29.03 -18.88 -14.36
N ASN A 579 -29.38 -18.11 -13.34
CA ASN A 579 -28.64 -18.07 -12.08
C ASN A 579 -29.14 -19.16 -11.14
N GLY A 580 -28.32 -20.16 -10.89
CA GLY A 580 -28.65 -21.29 -10.03
C GLY A 580 -28.50 -22.66 -10.71
N PHE A 581 -28.72 -23.72 -9.94
CA PHE A 581 -28.51 -25.09 -10.38
C PHE A 581 -29.74 -25.70 -11.09
N GLU A 582 -30.91 -25.08 -10.95
CA GLU A 582 -32.21 -25.62 -11.37
C GLU A 582 -32.28 -25.90 -12.88
N ALA A 583 -31.58 -25.10 -13.68
CA ALA A 583 -31.51 -25.30 -15.13
C ALA A 583 -30.63 -26.50 -15.56
N ALA A 584 -29.89 -27.14 -14.65
CA ALA A 584 -28.98 -28.23 -15.00
C ALA A 584 -29.71 -29.43 -15.62
N ASP A 585 -30.86 -29.83 -15.07
CA ASP A 585 -31.63 -30.96 -15.62
C ASP A 585 -32.20 -30.65 -17.01
N ALA A 586 -32.63 -29.41 -17.24
CA ALA A 586 -33.07 -28.96 -18.55
C ALA A 586 -31.93 -29.00 -19.58
N LEU A 587 -30.75 -28.48 -19.22
CA LEU A 587 -29.56 -28.51 -20.08
C LEU A 587 -29.11 -29.95 -20.38
N TYR A 588 -29.13 -30.83 -19.38
CA TYR A 588 -28.84 -32.25 -19.55
C TYR A 588 -29.84 -32.95 -20.48
N SER A 589 -31.13 -32.62 -20.35
CA SER A 589 -32.18 -33.14 -21.23
C SER A 589 -31.95 -32.75 -22.70
N ILE A 590 -31.45 -31.54 -22.95
CA ILE A 590 -31.05 -31.10 -24.30
C ILE A 590 -29.86 -31.93 -24.82
N CYS A 591 -28.88 -32.23 -23.96
CA CYS A 591 -27.72 -33.04 -24.34
C CYS A 591 -28.09 -34.49 -24.73
N THR A 592 -29.11 -35.06 -24.10
CA THR A 592 -29.54 -36.46 -24.33
C THR A 592 -30.56 -36.61 -25.46
N ASN A 593 -31.21 -35.51 -25.87
CA ASN A 593 -32.20 -35.54 -26.94
C ASN A 593 -31.55 -35.57 -28.33
N LYS A 594 -31.77 -36.66 -29.08
CA LYS A 594 -31.25 -36.84 -30.45
C LYS A 594 -31.76 -35.76 -31.43
N GLY A 595 -32.95 -35.20 -31.20
CA GLY A 595 -33.53 -34.12 -32.01
C GLY A 595 -33.03 -32.71 -31.65
N SER A 596 -31.99 -32.60 -30.81
CA SER A 596 -31.40 -31.33 -30.35
C SER A 596 -29.89 -31.26 -30.57
N SER A 597 -29.37 -32.03 -31.54
CA SER A 597 -27.93 -32.11 -31.86
C SER A 597 -27.27 -30.75 -32.04
N ASP A 598 -27.97 -29.81 -32.66
CA ASP A 598 -27.45 -28.49 -33.02
C ASP A 598 -27.16 -27.62 -31.78
N PHE A 599 -27.85 -27.90 -30.67
CA PHE A 599 -27.70 -27.19 -29.40
C PHE A 599 -26.81 -27.92 -28.40
N PHE A 600 -26.37 -29.14 -28.73
CA PHE A 600 -25.67 -30.04 -27.80
C PHE A 600 -24.44 -29.37 -27.17
N ASN A 601 -23.56 -28.78 -27.97
CA ASN A 601 -22.29 -28.23 -27.48
C ASN A 601 -22.53 -27.08 -26.50
N GLN A 602 -23.47 -26.19 -26.79
CA GLN A 602 -23.81 -25.07 -25.93
C GLN A 602 -24.45 -25.54 -24.63
N ALA A 603 -25.43 -26.45 -24.72
CA ALA A 603 -26.10 -27.01 -23.56
C ALA A 603 -25.13 -27.79 -22.65
N PHE A 604 -24.21 -28.57 -23.25
CA PHE A 604 -23.21 -29.34 -22.53
C PHE A 604 -22.25 -28.46 -21.73
N ASN A 605 -21.67 -27.45 -22.39
CA ASN A 605 -20.76 -26.52 -21.72
C ASN A 605 -21.46 -25.77 -20.58
N ALA A 606 -22.70 -25.33 -20.82
CA ALA A 606 -23.52 -24.70 -19.81
C ALA A 606 -23.88 -25.66 -18.66
N TYR A 607 -24.17 -26.93 -18.93
CA TYR A 607 -24.44 -27.94 -17.90
C TYR A 607 -23.24 -28.12 -16.97
N VAL A 608 -22.06 -28.42 -17.54
CA VAL A 608 -20.83 -28.67 -16.77
C VAL A 608 -20.47 -27.45 -15.91
N ALA A 609 -20.54 -26.24 -16.48
CA ALA A 609 -20.25 -25.01 -15.73
C ALA A 609 -21.20 -24.81 -14.53
N LYS A 610 -22.50 -25.06 -14.72
CA LYS A 610 -23.53 -24.91 -13.67
C LYS A 610 -23.35 -25.93 -12.55
N VAL A 611 -23.09 -27.19 -12.89
CA VAL A 611 -22.84 -28.23 -11.90
C VAL A 611 -21.57 -27.90 -11.09
N ALA A 612 -20.51 -27.44 -11.75
CA ALA A 612 -19.25 -27.11 -11.10
C ALA A 612 -19.41 -25.96 -10.08
N SER A 613 -20.14 -24.90 -10.44
CA SER A 613 -20.37 -23.73 -9.59
C SER A 613 -21.49 -23.89 -8.56
N ALA A 614 -22.31 -24.94 -8.64
CA ALA A 614 -23.47 -25.14 -7.77
C ALA A 614 -23.11 -25.14 -6.27
N PRO A 615 -23.89 -24.51 -5.39
CA PRO A 615 -23.66 -24.55 -3.94
C PRO A 615 -24.23 -25.84 -3.30
N ILE A 616 -23.89 -27.00 -3.85
CA ILE A 616 -24.32 -28.33 -3.38
C ILE A 616 -23.11 -29.16 -2.93
N ALA A 617 -23.35 -30.23 -2.18
CA ALA A 617 -22.31 -31.16 -1.70
C ALA A 617 -21.44 -31.69 -2.85
N ASN A 618 -20.13 -31.86 -2.60
CA ASN A 618 -19.17 -32.28 -3.62
C ASN A 618 -19.50 -33.67 -4.20
N GLU A 619 -20.08 -34.55 -3.40
CA GLU A 619 -20.58 -35.86 -3.82
C GLU A 619 -21.72 -35.72 -4.84
N ASN A 620 -22.61 -34.76 -4.64
CA ASN A 620 -23.68 -34.46 -5.59
C ASN A 620 -23.12 -33.86 -6.87
N LYS A 621 -22.15 -32.95 -6.78
CA LYS A 621 -21.45 -32.43 -7.97
C LYS A 621 -20.82 -33.55 -8.78
N LEU A 622 -20.14 -34.49 -8.11
CA LEU A 622 -19.55 -35.67 -8.76
C LEU A 622 -20.61 -36.47 -9.53
N ILE A 623 -21.77 -36.73 -8.93
CA ILE A 623 -22.86 -37.49 -9.58
C ILE A 623 -23.32 -36.78 -10.86
N PHE A 624 -23.58 -35.48 -10.81
CA PHE A 624 -24.02 -34.72 -11.98
C PHE A 624 -22.90 -34.59 -13.04
N LEU A 625 -21.66 -34.36 -12.65
CA LEU A 625 -20.55 -34.31 -13.61
C LEU A 625 -20.30 -35.65 -14.29
N ARG A 626 -20.52 -36.78 -13.61
CA ARG A 626 -20.47 -38.12 -14.22
C ARG A 626 -21.57 -38.31 -15.26
N LYS A 627 -22.80 -37.87 -14.99
CA LYS A 627 -23.87 -37.82 -16.02
C LYS A 627 -23.42 -36.99 -17.22
N GLY A 628 -22.78 -35.85 -16.98
CA GLY A 628 -22.16 -35.04 -18.04
C GLY A 628 -21.13 -35.83 -18.84
N LEU A 629 -20.23 -36.55 -18.17
CA LEU A 629 -19.21 -37.35 -18.83
C LEU A 629 -19.81 -38.44 -19.74
N ASP A 630 -20.91 -39.08 -19.33
CA ASP A 630 -21.59 -40.13 -20.09
C ASP A 630 -22.15 -39.63 -21.43
N VAL A 631 -22.49 -38.34 -21.52
CA VAL A 631 -23.05 -37.73 -22.74
C VAL A 631 -22.01 -36.98 -23.57
N ALA A 632 -20.78 -36.81 -23.08
CA ALA A 632 -19.71 -36.08 -23.75
C ALA A 632 -19.34 -36.71 -25.11
N LYS A 633 -19.26 -35.90 -26.17
CA LYS A 633 -19.05 -36.39 -27.56
C LYS A 633 -17.62 -36.25 -28.06
N THR A 634 -16.81 -35.40 -27.42
CA THR A 634 -15.45 -35.10 -27.86
C THR A 634 -14.44 -35.29 -26.73
N PRO A 635 -13.17 -35.60 -27.04
CA PRO A 635 -12.12 -35.67 -26.02
C PRO A 635 -11.96 -34.37 -25.23
N ALA A 636 -12.20 -33.21 -25.85
CA ALA A 636 -12.15 -31.91 -25.16
C ALA A 636 -13.23 -31.79 -24.07
N GLN A 637 -14.47 -32.20 -24.38
CA GLN A 637 -15.59 -32.22 -23.43
C GLN A 637 -15.36 -33.21 -22.28
N GLN A 638 -14.84 -34.40 -22.61
CA GLN A 638 -14.46 -35.40 -21.61
C GLN A 638 -13.39 -34.87 -20.66
N ASN A 639 -12.31 -34.32 -21.21
CA ASN A 639 -11.19 -33.77 -20.43
C ASN A 639 -11.62 -32.61 -19.54
N GLU A 640 -12.45 -31.68 -20.03
CA GLU A 640 -12.94 -30.57 -19.20
C GLU A 640 -13.84 -31.08 -18.07
N THR A 641 -14.73 -32.03 -18.36
CA THR A 641 -15.61 -32.62 -17.34
C THR A 641 -14.80 -33.38 -16.27
N LEU A 642 -13.78 -34.14 -16.68
CA LEU A 642 -12.85 -34.83 -15.78
C LEU A 642 -12.08 -33.84 -14.88
N LYS A 643 -11.63 -32.70 -15.40
CA LYS A 643 -11.01 -31.64 -14.58
C LYS A 643 -11.97 -31.11 -13.52
N GLN A 644 -13.24 -30.91 -13.85
CA GLN A 644 -14.24 -30.46 -12.89
C GLN A 644 -14.57 -31.56 -11.86
N ILE A 645 -14.57 -32.83 -12.27
CA ILE A 645 -14.71 -33.99 -11.36
C ILE A 645 -13.57 -34.01 -10.34
N GLN A 646 -12.32 -33.82 -10.78
CA GLN A 646 -11.15 -33.77 -9.90
C GLN A 646 -11.26 -32.64 -8.86
N LYS A 647 -11.76 -31.47 -9.26
CA LYS A 647 -11.97 -30.34 -8.36
C LYS A 647 -13.02 -30.58 -7.26
N THR A 648 -13.83 -31.65 -7.36
CA THR A 648 -14.75 -32.02 -6.27
C THR A 648 -14.01 -32.53 -5.03
N GLY A 649 -12.75 -32.99 -5.16
CA GLY A 649 -11.95 -33.51 -4.05
C GLY A 649 -12.52 -34.78 -3.39
N THR A 650 -13.47 -35.45 -4.05
CA THR A 650 -14.06 -36.70 -3.58
C THR A 650 -13.14 -37.88 -3.91
N PHE A 651 -13.12 -38.93 -3.10
CA PHE A 651 -12.29 -40.14 -3.34
C PHE A 651 -12.53 -40.75 -4.73
N LEU A 652 -13.76 -40.63 -5.23
CA LEU A 652 -14.20 -41.13 -6.53
C LEU A 652 -13.97 -40.14 -7.69
N GLY A 653 -13.46 -38.94 -7.40
CA GLY A 653 -13.08 -37.92 -8.36
C GLY A 653 -11.56 -37.67 -8.44
N LEU A 654 -10.79 -38.16 -7.48
CA LEU A 654 -9.33 -38.30 -7.54
C LEU A 654 -8.95 -39.49 -8.45
#